data_AF-A0ABD1D228-F1
#
_entry.id   AF-A0ABD1D228-F1
#
_cell.length_a   1.000
_cell.length_b   1.000
_cell.length_c   1.000
_cell.angle_alpha   90.00
_cell.angle_beta   90.00
_cell.angle_gamma   90.00
#
_symmetry.space_group_name_H-M   'P 1'
#
loop_
_entity.id
_entity.type
_entity.pdbx_description
1 polymer ?
#
loop_
_entity_poly.entity_id
_entity_poly.type
_entity_poly.pdbx_seq_one_letter_code
_entity_poly.pdbx_strand_id
1 'polypeptide(L)'
;MARLLCGVLIVLTVNSCRADFGLNLTVPNLIGSIQSSIGAGITPLLRANSTIAVQVSNDRSGALAAVVSVTNAINAGIPAVFTNTLDAAKNSGNSPLLVFSDLFGTNNNARIKLLDAIAAAELFKNTVSPRTYQAIVGNVTVLQQQLSVLTSTFIQVGSAVDRVLFSKEQVDGANIGNYITPAMVNRLSSSLALKSASISNLGSLFSTVIRVKTTNVRYVSNFNNAANTALRVVSTQLDAFTRSLQEVAALFVGLVIAWANDIHLAYNPVTADPSYQNETFTESLLMFLNEIRHLNVSMARNLTRTMQNLDGNITNFLASQAQTTADTVYQVVLDVTKQSATTVSDLAENCSQKYIYQLLQPALQVNRLSGCLFIQSSKFVSLDHLLKPVLGRIQSDATGIRATCSSNSLACSAKCRIQICSEMWSALLLSLGLFASGSRADLGLSYAIPNLVANVQAAIGQGIAPVTNANATIRVDVGADVSGALEVVVAISNAINSSIGSVFQTTQKAASEASVLPAVVFGKLYGTVINAKLELEQANGVVQQLQSTVSDQVYDAIVHNLTKLHDDLDVLTLNYIALGTAVNVVVATTILPITSLNVVNIVKPALVEELTTTLRNISTSVASLGGLFTEIVKQKTAAVTFVSSTNSTANAALTTLVKQLTNFTSTVVTAGDKLRQVASTLSSNVAAVHVPITGASVNYNGGNIVNLTQYLDAVVQSTQQLSQNLSNRYQDLQNNVQQVYAELVDVATRKVYSVSLGLAQKAATSASSFVNNCYQKYNFLLQQPSLHVARLNTCLLPEADSFTKLQKLLDCLLAQFQSDASAITNTRLNTCTTLNGACSLTYFSAYADLALQTDAQLTLTNNVIATEARAITNRIRTCVVATVADINDNAQQILTNFNGCLVTGQ
;
A
#
# COMPACT_ATOMS: atom_id res chain seq x y z
N MET A 1 -24.21 -69.74 -28.26
CA MET A 1 -24.32 -70.78 -29.31
C MET A 1 -23.78 -72.08 -28.71
N ALA A 2 -24.53 -72.93 -27.99
CA ALA A 2 -25.80 -73.58 -28.31
C ALA A 2 -25.73 -74.45 -29.57
N ARG A 3 -25.02 -75.59 -29.48
CA ARG A 3 -25.35 -76.93 -30.05
C ARG A 3 -24.09 -77.81 -30.08
N LEU A 4 -24.01 -78.75 -29.14
CA LEU A 4 -23.46 -80.12 -29.29
C LEU A 4 -23.51 -80.82 -27.91
N LEU A 5 -24.74 -80.94 -27.42
CA LEU A 5 -25.14 -81.86 -26.36
C LEU A 5 -25.77 -83.05 -27.09
N CYS A 6 -24.97 -84.08 -27.34
CA CYS A 6 -25.44 -85.43 -27.69
C CYS A 6 -24.26 -86.38 -27.53
N GLY A 7 -24.33 -87.27 -26.54
CA GLY A 7 -23.33 -88.33 -26.39
C GLY A 7 -23.10 -88.89 -24.99
N VAL A 8 -24.11 -88.92 -24.11
CA VAL A 8 -24.07 -89.76 -22.91
C VAL A 8 -25.35 -90.59 -22.90
N LEU A 9 -25.30 -91.73 -23.60
CA LEU A 9 -26.11 -92.91 -23.31
C LEU A 9 -25.59 -94.09 -24.14
N ILE A 10 -24.60 -94.85 -23.65
CA ILE A 10 -24.49 -96.29 -23.97
C ILE A 10 -24.05 -97.00 -22.69
N VAL A 11 -25.03 -97.65 -22.06
CA VAL A 11 -24.85 -98.71 -21.07
C VAL A 11 -24.99 -100.03 -21.83
N LEU A 12 -24.00 -100.92 -21.61
CA LEU A 12 -24.06 -102.37 -21.77
C LEU A 12 -24.51 -102.93 -23.13
N THR A 13 -23.53 -103.17 -24.01
CA THR A 13 -23.39 -104.48 -24.68
C THR A 13 -21.91 -104.83 -24.75
N VAL A 14 -21.52 -105.82 -23.95
CA VAL A 14 -20.23 -106.49 -24.02
C VAL A 14 -20.26 -107.35 -25.28
N ASN A 15 -19.78 -106.79 -26.40
CA ASN A 15 -19.38 -107.58 -27.55
C ASN A 15 -17.85 -107.56 -27.61
N SER A 16 -17.31 -108.77 -27.60
CA SER A 16 -15.90 -109.13 -27.63
C SER A 16 -15.20 -108.59 -28.88
N CYS A 17 -14.72 -107.35 -28.80
CA CYS A 17 -13.71 -106.84 -29.71
C CYS A 17 -12.36 -107.42 -29.31
N ARG A 18 -11.87 -108.40 -30.09
CA ARG A 18 -10.47 -108.84 -30.07
C ARG A 18 -9.61 -107.64 -30.45
N ALA A 19 -8.74 -107.18 -29.57
CA ALA A 19 -7.77 -106.12 -29.81
C ALA A 19 -6.83 -105.96 -28.61
N ASP A 20 -5.54 -106.23 -28.80
CA ASP A 20 -4.45 -105.89 -27.86
C ASP A 20 -3.14 -105.70 -28.63
N PHE A 21 -2.74 -104.44 -28.86
CA PHE A 21 -1.46 -104.12 -29.50
C PHE A 21 -1.23 -104.77 -30.88
N GLY A 22 -2.29 -105.05 -31.65
CA GLY A 22 -2.20 -105.70 -32.97
C GLY A 22 -2.17 -107.23 -32.95
N LEU A 23 -2.33 -107.86 -31.78
CA LEU A 23 -2.34 -109.33 -31.64
C LEU A 23 -3.67 -110.01 -32.02
N ASN A 24 -4.77 -109.25 -32.14
CA ASN A 24 -6.13 -109.77 -32.36
C ASN A 24 -6.55 -110.86 -31.33
N LEU A 25 -6.09 -110.71 -30.08
CA LEU A 25 -6.45 -111.52 -28.92
C LEU A 25 -7.21 -110.65 -27.89
N THR A 26 -7.45 -111.15 -26.67
CA THR A 26 -8.04 -110.35 -25.57
C THR A 26 -7.18 -110.49 -24.31
N VAL A 27 -6.47 -109.43 -23.92
CA VAL A 27 -5.64 -109.34 -22.72
C VAL A 27 -6.55 -108.91 -21.57
N PRO A 28 -6.66 -109.73 -20.52
CA PRO A 28 -7.53 -109.40 -19.39
C PRO A 28 -7.20 -108.04 -18.78
N ASN A 29 -8.25 -107.24 -18.54
CA ASN A 29 -8.20 -105.95 -17.86
C ASN A 29 -7.35 -104.84 -18.51
N LEU A 30 -6.81 -105.02 -19.72
CA LEU A 30 -5.93 -104.03 -20.36
C LEU A 30 -6.66 -102.71 -20.68
N ILE A 31 -7.68 -102.76 -21.54
CA ILE A 31 -8.41 -101.57 -22.01
C ILE A 31 -9.09 -100.85 -20.84
N GLY A 32 -9.75 -101.60 -19.95
CA GLY A 32 -10.41 -101.05 -18.76
C GLY A 32 -9.43 -100.36 -17.81
N SER A 33 -8.24 -100.94 -17.59
CA SER A 33 -7.20 -100.34 -16.74
C SER A 33 -6.61 -99.07 -17.37
N ILE A 34 -6.37 -99.06 -18.69
CA ILE A 34 -5.85 -97.88 -19.40
C ILE A 34 -6.89 -96.75 -19.38
N GLN A 35 -8.16 -97.03 -19.70
CA GLN A 35 -9.23 -96.01 -19.69
C GLN A 35 -9.44 -95.41 -18.30
N SER A 36 -9.50 -96.26 -17.27
CA SER A 36 -9.62 -95.81 -15.87
C SER A 36 -8.44 -94.95 -15.44
N SER A 37 -7.21 -95.34 -15.79
CA SER A 37 -5.99 -94.63 -15.42
C SER A 37 -5.76 -93.32 -16.17
N ILE A 38 -6.25 -93.20 -17.41
CA ILE A 38 -6.27 -91.92 -18.13
C ILE A 38 -7.29 -90.98 -17.46
N GLY A 39 -8.49 -91.48 -17.12
CA GLY A 39 -9.53 -90.71 -16.44
C GLY A 39 -9.89 -89.44 -17.21
N ALA A 40 -9.79 -88.28 -16.54
CA ALA A 40 -10.07 -86.97 -17.15
C ALA A 40 -8.97 -86.46 -18.10
N GLY A 41 -7.83 -87.17 -18.20
CA GLY A 41 -6.70 -86.80 -19.05
C GLY A 41 -6.23 -85.37 -18.81
N ILE A 42 -6.16 -84.55 -19.87
CA ILE A 42 -5.70 -83.16 -19.79
C ILE A 42 -6.78 -82.14 -19.40
N THR A 43 -8.04 -82.57 -19.29
CA THR A 43 -9.19 -81.69 -19.06
C THR A 43 -9.03 -80.76 -17.85
N PRO A 44 -8.51 -81.20 -16.68
CA PRO A 44 -8.33 -80.31 -15.53
C PRO A 44 -7.42 -79.11 -15.82
N LEU A 45 -6.38 -79.31 -16.62
CA LEU A 45 -5.39 -78.28 -16.96
C LEU A 45 -5.96 -77.28 -17.98
N LEU A 46 -6.64 -77.78 -19.01
CA LEU A 46 -7.31 -76.92 -20.01
C LEU A 46 -8.45 -76.11 -19.38
N ARG A 47 -9.21 -76.73 -18.46
CA ARG A 47 -10.25 -76.03 -17.70
C ARG A 47 -9.64 -74.90 -16.88
N ALA A 48 -8.55 -75.13 -16.15
CA ALA A 48 -7.86 -74.07 -15.42
C ALA A 48 -7.46 -72.92 -16.35
N ASN A 49 -6.77 -73.20 -17.46
CA ASN A 49 -6.33 -72.18 -18.41
C ASN A 49 -7.49 -71.36 -19.02
N SER A 50 -8.64 -71.99 -19.26
CA SER A 50 -9.84 -71.31 -19.77
C SER A 50 -10.47 -70.31 -18.78
N THR A 51 -10.10 -70.35 -17.49
CA THR A 51 -10.59 -69.40 -16.48
C THR A 51 -9.84 -68.07 -16.45
N ILE A 52 -8.80 -67.90 -17.28
CA ILE A 52 -8.09 -66.62 -17.41
C ILE A 52 -9.00 -65.60 -18.08
N ALA A 53 -9.61 -64.73 -17.27
CA ALA A 53 -10.59 -63.72 -17.70
C ALA A 53 -9.99 -62.30 -17.83
N VAL A 54 -8.67 -62.19 -17.97
CA VAL A 54 -7.92 -60.92 -18.16
C VAL A 54 -6.89 -61.09 -19.27
N GLN A 55 -6.50 -59.99 -19.91
CA GLN A 55 -5.36 -60.03 -20.84
C GLN A 55 -4.10 -60.41 -20.08
N VAL A 56 -3.42 -61.48 -20.53
CA VAL A 56 -2.23 -62.04 -19.89
C VAL A 56 -1.09 -61.01 -19.81
N SER A 57 -0.97 -60.12 -20.80
CA SER A 57 0.01 -59.01 -20.81
C SER A 57 -0.19 -58.00 -19.67
N ASN A 58 -1.37 -57.96 -19.06
CA ASN A 58 -1.66 -57.04 -17.96
C ASN A 58 -1.15 -57.59 -16.61
N ASP A 59 -0.82 -58.88 -16.53
CA ASP A 59 -0.06 -59.44 -15.41
C ASP A 59 1.43 -59.14 -15.56
N ARG A 60 1.85 -58.00 -14.98
CA ARG A 60 3.25 -57.56 -14.95
C ARG A 60 4.19 -58.54 -14.23
N SER A 61 3.68 -59.50 -13.46
CA SER A 61 4.50 -60.54 -12.84
C SER A 61 4.89 -61.66 -13.81
N GLY A 62 4.19 -61.82 -14.94
CA GLY A 62 4.44 -62.89 -15.91
C GLY A 62 3.95 -64.28 -15.48
N ALA A 63 3.29 -64.42 -14.33
CA ALA A 63 2.79 -65.70 -13.83
C ALA A 63 1.67 -66.27 -14.71
N LEU A 64 0.74 -65.43 -15.18
CA LEU A 64 -0.30 -65.89 -16.11
C LEU A 64 0.30 -66.35 -17.46
N ALA A 65 1.34 -65.67 -17.95
CA ALA A 65 2.05 -66.07 -19.16
C ALA A 65 2.75 -67.41 -18.98
N ALA A 66 3.34 -67.65 -17.80
CA ALA A 66 3.93 -68.93 -17.44
C ALA A 66 2.88 -70.05 -17.37
N VAL A 67 1.68 -69.80 -16.80
CA VAL A 67 0.58 -70.78 -16.77
C VAL A 67 0.17 -71.20 -18.18
N VAL A 68 -0.03 -70.22 -19.08
CA VAL A 68 -0.37 -70.48 -20.48
C VAL A 68 0.73 -71.29 -21.17
N SER A 69 1.99 -70.92 -20.96
CA SER A 69 3.15 -71.56 -21.60
C SER A 69 3.32 -73.01 -21.15
N VAL A 70 3.24 -73.29 -19.85
CA VAL A 70 3.33 -74.66 -19.31
C VAL A 70 2.13 -75.50 -19.76
N THR A 71 0.93 -74.93 -19.75
CA THR A 71 -0.27 -75.64 -20.22
C THR A 71 -0.17 -76.02 -21.70
N ASN A 72 0.28 -75.10 -22.55
CA ASN A 72 0.45 -75.35 -23.98
C ASN A 72 1.51 -76.43 -24.25
N ALA A 73 2.64 -76.39 -23.53
CA ALA A 73 3.70 -77.38 -23.65
C ALA A 73 3.23 -78.80 -23.27
N ILE A 74 2.48 -78.92 -22.16
CA ILE A 74 1.89 -80.22 -21.74
C ILE A 74 0.83 -80.69 -22.75
N ASN A 75 0.00 -79.78 -23.25
CA ASN A 75 -1.06 -80.08 -24.22
C ASN A 75 -0.53 -80.50 -25.59
N ALA A 76 0.65 -80.03 -25.98
CA ALA A 76 1.29 -80.43 -27.23
C ALA A 76 1.81 -81.88 -27.23
N GLY A 77 1.98 -82.51 -26.06
CA GLY A 77 2.62 -83.82 -25.94
C GLY A 77 1.75 -84.91 -25.29
N ILE A 78 1.22 -84.66 -24.09
CA ILE A 78 0.60 -85.70 -23.26
C ILE A 78 -0.72 -86.25 -23.82
N PRO A 79 -1.63 -85.46 -24.43
CA PRO A 79 -2.87 -85.99 -24.99
C PRO A 79 -2.61 -87.09 -26.02
N ALA A 80 -1.60 -86.92 -26.89
CA ALA A 80 -1.23 -87.93 -27.87
C ALA A 80 -0.73 -89.23 -27.19
N VAL A 81 -0.01 -89.13 -26.07
CA VAL A 81 0.41 -90.32 -25.29
C VAL A 81 -0.82 -91.07 -24.76
N PHE A 82 -1.82 -90.37 -24.21
CA PHE A 82 -3.04 -91.00 -23.73
C PHE A 82 -3.85 -91.65 -24.85
N THR A 83 -4.09 -90.92 -25.95
CA THR A 83 -4.85 -91.41 -27.10
C THR A 83 -4.15 -92.59 -27.76
N ASN A 84 -2.86 -92.46 -28.10
CA ASN A 84 -2.14 -93.51 -28.83
C ASN A 84 -1.93 -94.76 -27.97
N THR A 85 -1.77 -94.62 -26.66
CA THR A 85 -1.71 -95.79 -25.75
C THR A 85 -3.06 -96.52 -25.69
N LEU A 86 -4.17 -95.79 -25.65
CA LEU A 86 -5.51 -96.37 -25.65
C LEU A 86 -5.87 -96.99 -27.01
N ASP A 87 -5.52 -96.32 -28.10
CA ASP A 87 -5.77 -96.79 -29.46
C ASP A 87 -4.90 -98.01 -29.78
N ALA A 88 -3.64 -98.03 -29.33
CA ALA A 88 -2.79 -99.22 -29.40
C ALA A 88 -3.39 -100.40 -28.65
N ALA A 89 -3.95 -100.19 -27.46
CA ALA A 89 -4.65 -101.23 -26.72
C ALA A 89 -5.94 -101.69 -27.41
N LYS A 90 -6.58 -100.84 -28.23
CA LYS A 90 -7.77 -101.17 -29.02
C LYS A 90 -7.47 -101.61 -30.46
N ASN A 91 -6.20 -101.68 -30.86
CA ASN A 91 -5.82 -101.99 -32.23
C ASN A 91 -5.81 -103.50 -32.48
N SER A 92 -6.61 -103.95 -33.45
CA SER A 92 -6.68 -105.33 -33.91
C SER A 92 -6.29 -105.54 -35.37
N GLY A 93 -6.02 -104.45 -36.12
CA GLY A 93 -5.83 -104.48 -37.57
C GLY A 93 -4.41 -104.16 -38.03
N ASN A 94 -3.61 -103.45 -37.24
CA ASN A 94 -2.24 -103.07 -37.59
C ASN A 94 -1.21 -104.08 -37.05
N SER A 95 -0.10 -104.26 -37.77
CA SER A 95 1.04 -105.04 -37.26
C SER A 95 1.56 -104.46 -35.94
N PRO A 96 1.85 -105.29 -34.93
CA PRO A 96 2.40 -104.82 -33.66
C PRO A 96 3.67 -103.96 -33.78
N LEU A 97 4.52 -104.21 -34.79
CA LEU A 97 5.70 -103.40 -35.06
C LEU A 97 5.34 -101.93 -35.31
N LEU A 98 4.28 -101.69 -36.10
CA LEU A 98 3.78 -100.35 -36.42
C LEU A 98 3.20 -99.69 -35.16
N VAL A 99 2.40 -100.45 -34.39
CA VAL A 99 1.79 -99.98 -33.14
C VAL A 99 2.83 -99.52 -32.13
N PHE A 100 3.89 -100.30 -31.88
CA PHE A 100 4.94 -99.92 -30.94
C PHE A 100 5.84 -98.80 -31.48
N SER A 101 6.11 -98.75 -32.78
CA SER A 101 6.83 -97.62 -33.41
C SER A 101 6.10 -96.30 -33.16
N ASP A 102 4.78 -96.27 -33.36
CA ASP A 102 3.96 -95.08 -33.13
C ASP A 102 3.92 -94.70 -31.64
N LEU A 103 3.84 -95.68 -30.73
CA LEU A 103 3.91 -95.45 -29.28
C LEU A 103 5.26 -94.83 -28.86
N PHE A 104 6.38 -95.34 -29.36
CA PHE A 104 7.71 -94.80 -29.05
C PHE A 104 7.90 -93.39 -29.63
N GLY A 105 7.48 -93.16 -30.87
CA GLY A 105 7.52 -91.84 -31.51
C GLY A 105 6.72 -90.81 -30.73
N THR A 106 5.51 -91.17 -30.32
CA THR A 106 4.62 -90.31 -29.52
C THR A 106 5.21 -90.00 -28.14
N ASN A 107 5.75 -91.01 -27.46
CA ASN A 107 6.32 -90.85 -26.12
C ASN A 107 7.60 -89.99 -26.14
N ASN A 108 8.44 -90.14 -27.17
CA ASN A 108 9.64 -89.32 -27.37
C ASN A 108 9.29 -87.86 -27.68
N ASN A 109 8.30 -87.62 -28.55
CA ASN A 109 7.83 -86.26 -28.85
C ASN A 109 7.26 -85.58 -27.58
N ALA A 110 6.46 -86.31 -26.78
CA ALA A 110 5.96 -85.79 -25.51
C ALA A 110 7.09 -85.46 -24.52
N ARG A 111 8.19 -86.22 -24.53
CA ARG A 111 9.36 -85.96 -23.68
C ARG A 111 10.05 -84.65 -24.05
N ILE A 112 10.17 -84.36 -25.35
CA ILE A 112 10.73 -83.10 -25.85
C ILE A 112 9.83 -81.93 -25.41
N LYS A 113 8.51 -82.04 -25.60
CA LYS A 113 7.56 -80.99 -25.20
C LYS A 113 7.51 -80.72 -23.69
N LEU A 114 7.82 -81.71 -22.85
CA LEU A 114 7.93 -81.47 -21.41
C LEU A 114 9.21 -80.71 -21.00
N LEU A 115 10.27 -80.69 -21.81
CA LEU A 115 11.42 -79.82 -21.55
C LEU A 115 11.04 -78.35 -21.69
N ASP A 116 10.24 -78.02 -22.71
CA ASP A 116 9.67 -76.67 -22.89
C ASP A 116 8.79 -76.29 -21.68
N ALA A 117 8.04 -77.25 -21.12
CA ALA A 117 7.22 -77.04 -19.92
C ALA A 117 8.06 -76.74 -18.67
N ILE A 118 9.22 -77.38 -18.51
CA ILE A 118 10.14 -77.13 -17.39
C ILE A 118 10.75 -75.73 -17.50
N ALA A 119 11.23 -75.35 -18.69
CA ALA A 119 11.77 -74.02 -18.93
C ALA A 119 10.72 -72.92 -18.67
N ALA A 120 9.49 -73.12 -19.14
CA ALA A 120 8.39 -72.20 -18.85
C ALA A 120 8.02 -72.14 -17.35
N ALA A 121 8.19 -73.24 -16.60
CA ALA A 121 7.91 -73.29 -15.18
C ALA A 121 8.95 -72.52 -14.33
N GLU A 122 10.17 -72.28 -14.82
CA GLU A 122 11.18 -71.47 -14.10
C GLU A 122 10.72 -70.03 -13.86
N LEU A 123 9.86 -69.49 -14.75
CA LEU A 123 9.25 -68.17 -14.60
C LEU A 123 8.39 -68.05 -13.33
N PHE A 124 7.98 -69.17 -12.71
CA PHE A 124 7.26 -69.17 -11.45
C PHE A 124 8.15 -68.87 -10.23
N LYS A 125 9.47 -69.05 -10.32
CA LYS A 125 10.41 -68.97 -9.19
C LYS A 125 10.32 -67.67 -8.39
N ASN A 126 10.07 -66.55 -9.08
CA ASN A 126 9.98 -65.22 -8.48
C ASN A 126 8.57 -64.62 -8.51
N THR A 127 7.57 -65.38 -8.97
CA THR A 127 6.24 -64.85 -9.30
C THR A 127 5.10 -65.51 -8.55
N VAL A 128 5.36 -66.66 -7.93
CA VAL A 128 4.47 -67.34 -6.97
C VAL A 128 5.26 -67.74 -5.72
N SER A 129 4.56 -68.29 -4.73
CA SER A 129 5.19 -68.75 -3.49
C SER A 129 6.21 -69.88 -3.74
N PRO A 130 7.29 -69.98 -2.94
CA PRO A 130 8.30 -71.05 -3.10
C PRO A 130 7.70 -72.46 -3.05
N ARG A 131 6.68 -72.68 -2.20
CA ARG A 131 5.96 -73.96 -2.11
C ARG A 131 5.18 -74.27 -3.39
N THR A 132 4.46 -73.27 -3.92
CA THR A 132 3.70 -73.41 -5.17
C THR A 132 4.63 -73.67 -6.36
N TYR A 133 5.76 -72.95 -6.43
CA TYR A 133 6.80 -73.16 -7.44
C TYR A 133 7.34 -74.60 -7.40
N GLN A 134 7.77 -75.06 -6.21
CA GLN A 134 8.27 -76.42 -6.02
C GLN A 134 7.23 -77.48 -6.39
N ALA A 135 5.95 -77.26 -6.05
CA ALA A 135 4.87 -78.16 -6.41
C ALA A 135 4.62 -78.21 -7.93
N ILE A 136 4.68 -77.07 -8.64
CA ILE A 136 4.54 -77.03 -10.10
C ILE A 136 5.69 -77.77 -10.76
N VAL A 137 6.94 -77.44 -10.43
CA VAL A 137 8.14 -78.10 -10.98
C VAL A 137 8.13 -79.58 -10.65
N GLY A 138 7.76 -79.96 -9.43
CA GLY A 138 7.63 -81.34 -9.00
C GLY A 138 6.65 -82.14 -9.86
N ASN A 139 5.43 -81.62 -10.11
CA ASN A 139 4.44 -82.30 -10.95
C ASN A 139 4.89 -82.40 -12.42
N VAL A 140 5.54 -81.37 -12.98
CA VAL A 140 6.09 -81.42 -14.35
C VAL A 140 7.23 -82.46 -14.44
N THR A 141 8.08 -82.55 -13.41
CA THR A 141 9.15 -83.54 -13.34
C THR A 141 8.59 -84.97 -13.25
N VAL A 142 7.54 -85.19 -12.46
CA VAL A 142 6.84 -86.49 -12.40
C VAL A 142 6.31 -86.87 -13.78
N LEU A 143 5.70 -85.94 -14.53
CA LEU A 143 5.24 -86.21 -15.90
C LEU A 143 6.39 -86.70 -16.79
N GLN A 144 7.56 -86.05 -16.73
CA GLN A 144 8.74 -86.42 -17.51
C GLN A 144 9.29 -87.80 -17.11
N GLN A 145 9.43 -88.06 -15.81
CA GLN A 145 9.90 -89.34 -15.28
C GLN A 145 8.98 -90.48 -15.72
N GLN A 146 7.66 -90.29 -15.62
CA GLN A 146 6.69 -91.30 -16.04
C GLN A 146 6.71 -91.56 -17.56
N LEU A 147 7.25 -90.65 -18.40
CA LEU A 147 7.41 -90.97 -19.85
C LEU A 147 8.54 -91.97 -20.04
N SER A 148 9.60 -91.88 -19.24
CA SER A 148 10.71 -92.84 -19.26
C SER A 148 10.27 -94.21 -18.75
N VAL A 149 9.45 -94.24 -17.69
CA VAL A 149 8.80 -95.46 -17.19
C VAL A 149 7.92 -96.08 -18.27
N LEU A 150 7.14 -95.26 -18.98
CA LEU A 150 6.28 -95.72 -20.07
C LEU A 150 7.09 -96.31 -21.23
N THR A 151 8.22 -95.71 -21.63
CA THR A 151 9.13 -96.29 -22.64
C THR A 151 9.63 -97.67 -22.22
N SER A 152 10.09 -97.81 -20.97
CA SER A 152 10.55 -99.12 -20.46
C SER A 152 9.43 -100.15 -20.43
N THR A 153 8.20 -99.72 -20.14
CA THR A 153 7.01 -100.57 -20.14
C THR A 153 6.62 -100.98 -21.56
N PHE A 154 6.67 -100.06 -22.54
CA PHE A 154 6.44 -100.38 -23.94
C PHE A 154 7.48 -101.34 -24.51
N ILE A 155 8.76 -101.24 -24.11
CA ILE A 155 9.78 -102.24 -24.48
C ILE A 155 9.41 -103.61 -23.92
N GLN A 156 9.04 -103.68 -22.63
CA GLN A 156 8.64 -104.95 -21.99
C GLN A 156 7.40 -105.57 -22.66
N VAL A 157 6.37 -104.76 -22.92
CA VAL A 157 5.13 -105.21 -23.58
C VAL A 157 5.42 -105.58 -25.04
N GLY A 158 6.21 -104.79 -25.77
CA GLY A 158 6.62 -105.11 -27.15
C GLY A 158 7.38 -106.43 -27.23
N SER A 159 8.35 -106.69 -26.35
CA SER A 159 9.03 -107.99 -26.29
C SER A 159 8.10 -109.14 -25.92
N ALA A 160 7.09 -108.90 -25.07
CA ALA A 160 6.07 -109.93 -24.79
C ALA A 160 5.17 -110.19 -26.00
N VAL A 161 4.81 -109.15 -26.75
CA VAL A 161 4.03 -109.22 -27.98
C VAL A 161 4.80 -109.96 -29.07
N ASP A 162 6.11 -109.71 -29.24
CA ASP A 162 6.98 -110.48 -30.14
C ASP A 162 7.02 -111.96 -29.76
N ARG A 163 7.12 -112.28 -28.46
CA ARG A 163 7.08 -113.68 -27.99
C ARG A 163 5.75 -114.37 -28.30
N VAL A 164 4.64 -113.63 -28.31
CA VAL A 164 3.33 -114.16 -28.71
C VAL A 164 3.29 -114.41 -30.22
N LEU A 165 3.75 -113.45 -31.03
CA LEU A 165 3.78 -113.56 -32.50
C LEU A 165 4.65 -114.70 -33.02
N PHE A 166 5.78 -114.95 -32.36
CA PHE A 166 6.75 -115.97 -32.76
C PHE A 166 6.69 -117.25 -31.90
N SER A 167 5.63 -117.42 -31.10
CA SER A 167 5.45 -118.62 -30.29
C SER A 167 5.23 -119.87 -31.15
N LYS A 168 5.81 -120.99 -30.73
CA LYS A 168 5.53 -122.32 -31.33
C LYS A 168 4.27 -122.96 -30.74
N GLU A 169 3.74 -122.42 -29.65
CA GLU A 169 2.51 -122.85 -28.98
C GLU A 169 1.32 -121.98 -29.41
N GLN A 170 0.12 -122.55 -29.54
CA GLN A 170 -1.08 -121.78 -29.85
C GLN A 170 -1.43 -120.86 -28.67
N VAL A 171 -1.30 -119.55 -28.89
CA VAL A 171 -1.67 -118.53 -27.90
C VAL A 171 -3.11 -118.06 -28.14
N ASP A 172 -3.95 -118.12 -27.11
CA ASP A 172 -5.35 -117.69 -27.12
C ASP A 172 -5.67 -116.79 -25.91
N GLY A 173 -6.93 -116.39 -25.76
CA GLY A 173 -7.37 -115.52 -24.67
C GLY A 173 -7.22 -116.12 -23.27
N ALA A 174 -7.08 -117.44 -23.13
CA ALA A 174 -6.93 -118.10 -21.83
C ALA A 174 -5.46 -118.14 -21.36
N ASN A 175 -4.49 -118.22 -22.28
CA ASN A 175 -3.07 -118.33 -21.95
C ASN A 175 -2.22 -117.07 -22.27
N ILE A 176 -2.78 -116.04 -22.92
CA ILE A 176 -2.09 -114.76 -23.22
C ILE A 176 -1.54 -114.07 -21.97
N GLY A 177 -2.16 -114.27 -20.80
CA GLY A 177 -1.73 -113.74 -19.51
C GLY A 177 -0.37 -114.26 -19.03
N ASN A 178 0.12 -115.38 -19.58
CA ASN A 178 1.47 -115.91 -19.31
C ASN A 178 2.55 -115.08 -20.02
N TYR A 179 2.19 -114.38 -21.09
CA TYR A 179 3.10 -113.58 -21.90
C TYR A 179 2.97 -112.10 -21.56
N ILE A 180 1.75 -111.56 -21.59
CA ILE A 180 1.44 -110.20 -21.17
C ILE A 180 0.88 -110.28 -19.75
N THR A 181 1.79 -110.19 -18.78
CA THR A 181 1.44 -110.42 -17.38
C THR A 181 0.60 -109.28 -16.80
N PRO A 182 -0.25 -109.57 -15.79
CA PRO A 182 -0.95 -108.52 -15.04
C PRO A 182 -0.02 -107.45 -14.45
N ALA A 183 1.23 -107.80 -14.11
CA ALA A 183 2.22 -106.85 -13.62
C ALA A 183 2.62 -105.81 -14.67
N MET A 184 2.67 -106.18 -15.95
CA MET A 184 2.97 -105.27 -17.06
C MET A 184 1.79 -104.32 -17.34
N VAL A 185 0.57 -104.85 -17.33
CA VAL A 185 -0.67 -104.05 -17.42
C VAL A 185 -0.78 -103.08 -16.25
N ASN A 186 -0.47 -103.54 -15.03
CA ASN A 186 -0.46 -102.70 -13.84
C ASN A 186 0.61 -101.60 -13.92
N ARG A 187 1.83 -101.90 -14.39
CA ARG A 187 2.88 -100.88 -14.59
C ARG A 187 2.47 -99.81 -15.61
N LEU A 188 1.88 -100.24 -16.73
CA LEU A 188 1.34 -99.33 -17.74
C LEU A 188 0.25 -98.43 -17.16
N SER A 189 -0.72 -99.05 -16.50
CA SER A 189 -1.84 -98.39 -15.82
C SER A 189 -1.37 -97.40 -14.75
N SER A 190 -0.46 -97.80 -13.86
CA SER A 190 0.10 -96.93 -12.81
C SER A 190 0.87 -95.74 -13.37
N SER A 191 1.65 -95.93 -14.44
CA SER A 191 2.37 -94.84 -15.11
C SER A 191 1.39 -93.81 -15.71
N LEU A 192 0.28 -94.26 -16.30
CA LEU A 192 -0.77 -93.38 -16.84
C LEU A 192 -1.54 -92.68 -15.72
N ALA A 193 -1.88 -93.39 -14.64
CA ALA A 193 -2.57 -92.85 -13.48
C ALA A 193 -1.76 -91.75 -12.78
N LEU A 194 -0.44 -91.95 -12.60
CA LEU A 194 0.45 -90.95 -12.04
C LEU A 194 0.54 -89.69 -12.92
N LYS A 195 0.52 -89.84 -14.25
CA LYS A 195 0.44 -88.69 -15.17
C LYS A 195 -0.87 -87.93 -15.03
N SER A 196 -1.99 -88.65 -15.00
CA SER A 196 -3.32 -88.05 -14.82
C SER A 196 -3.43 -87.32 -13.48
N ALA A 197 -2.89 -87.90 -12.40
CA ALA A 197 -2.82 -87.27 -11.08
C ALA A 197 -1.96 -86.00 -11.08
N SER A 198 -0.76 -86.02 -11.68
CA SER A 198 0.09 -84.83 -11.80
C SER A 198 -0.56 -83.71 -12.63
N ILE A 199 -1.30 -84.05 -13.70
CA ILE A 199 -2.07 -83.08 -14.48
C ILE A 199 -3.22 -82.49 -13.66
N SER A 200 -3.93 -83.30 -12.88
CA SER A 200 -5.00 -82.82 -12.00
C SER A 200 -4.46 -81.86 -10.93
N ASN A 201 -3.33 -82.20 -10.32
CA ASN A 201 -2.63 -81.34 -9.36
C ASN A 201 -2.19 -80.02 -10.00
N LEU A 202 -1.62 -80.06 -11.20
CA LEU A 202 -1.27 -78.84 -11.95
C LEU A 202 -2.50 -77.99 -12.27
N GLY A 203 -3.62 -78.61 -12.67
CA GLY A 203 -4.88 -77.90 -12.90
C GLY A 203 -5.39 -77.19 -11.65
N SER A 204 -5.29 -77.82 -10.47
CA SER A 204 -5.64 -77.19 -9.20
C SER A 204 -4.71 -76.03 -8.84
N LEU A 205 -3.39 -76.23 -8.94
CA LEU A 205 -2.38 -75.20 -8.68
C LEU A 205 -2.54 -74.00 -9.61
N PHE A 206 -2.76 -74.24 -10.91
CA PHE A 206 -2.98 -73.17 -11.88
C PHE A 206 -4.30 -72.45 -11.66
N SER A 207 -5.37 -73.14 -11.27
CA SER A 207 -6.64 -72.46 -10.90
C SER A 207 -6.42 -71.47 -9.75
N THR A 208 -5.63 -71.85 -8.74
CA THR A 208 -5.27 -70.96 -7.62
C THR A 208 -4.42 -69.78 -8.08
N VAL A 209 -3.37 -70.02 -8.87
CA VAL A 209 -2.51 -68.95 -9.42
C VAL A 209 -3.31 -67.98 -10.29
N ILE A 210 -4.15 -68.50 -11.18
CA ILE A 210 -5.01 -67.69 -12.07
C ILE A 210 -5.96 -66.82 -11.25
N ARG A 211 -6.63 -67.39 -10.23
CA ARG A 211 -7.56 -66.64 -9.36
C ARG A 211 -6.87 -65.45 -8.71
N VAL A 212 -5.74 -65.67 -8.04
CA VAL A 212 -5.00 -64.62 -7.32
C VAL A 212 -4.50 -63.55 -8.29
N LYS A 213 -3.91 -63.95 -9.42
CA LYS A 213 -3.32 -63.00 -10.38
C LYS A 213 -4.35 -62.19 -11.15
N THR A 214 -5.47 -62.81 -11.52
CA THR A 214 -6.60 -62.12 -12.17
C THR A 214 -7.19 -61.05 -11.25
N THR A 215 -7.33 -61.35 -9.95
CA THR A 215 -7.78 -60.41 -8.94
C THR A 215 -6.83 -59.22 -8.80
N ASN A 216 -5.51 -59.47 -8.73
CA ASN A 216 -4.49 -58.41 -8.68
C ASN A 216 -4.52 -57.48 -9.90
N VAL A 217 -4.64 -58.03 -11.12
CA VAL A 217 -4.75 -57.23 -12.36
C VAL A 217 -5.98 -56.30 -12.31
N ARG A 218 -7.12 -56.78 -11.82
CA ARG A 218 -8.33 -55.95 -11.68
C ARG A 218 -8.13 -54.83 -10.66
N TYR A 219 -7.44 -55.09 -9.54
CA TYR A 219 -7.16 -54.05 -8.56
C TYR A 219 -6.28 -52.92 -9.12
N VAL A 220 -5.19 -53.26 -9.81
CA VAL A 220 -4.31 -52.27 -10.44
C VAL A 220 -5.07 -51.46 -11.50
N SER A 221 -5.93 -52.10 -12.29
CA SER A 221 -6.76 -51.40 -13.30
C SER A 221 -7.76 -50.44 -12.65
N ASN A 222 -8.44 -50.85 -11.59
CA ASN A 222 -9.39 -50.00 -10.87
C ASN A 222 -8.70 -48.80 -10.21
N PHE A 223 -7.51 -49.02 -9.66
CA PHE A 223 -6.68 -47.95 -9.11
C PHE A 223 -6.28 -46.92 -10.18
N ASN A 224 -5.80 -47.39 -11.33
CA ASN A 224 -5.39 -46.51 -12.43
C ASN A 224 -6.57 -45.64 -12.93
N ASN A 225 -7.77 -46.22 -13.02
CA ASN A 225 -8.98 -45.49 -13.39
C ASN A 225 -9.37 -44.43 -12.33
N ALA A 226 -9.26 -44.76 -11.04
CA ALA A 226 -9.54 -43.82 -9.96
C ALA A 226 -8.54 -42.66 -9.92
N ALA A 227 -7.25 -42.95 -10.08
CA ALA A 227 -6.18 -41.94 -10.14
C ALA A 227 -6.37 -40.99 -11.33
N ASN A 228 -6.64 -41.52 -12.53
CA ASN A 228 -6.92 -40.72 -13.72
C ASN A 228 -8.16 -39.82 -13.54
N THR A 229 -9.19 -40.32 -12.85
CA THR A 229 -10.38 -39.52 -12.52
C THR A 229 -10.04 -38.36 -11.59
N ALA A 230 -9.22 -38.59 -10.56
CA ALA A 230 -8.80 -37.56 -9.63
C ALA A 230 -7.88 -36.50 -10.29
N LEU A 231 -6.95 -36.92 -11.14
CA LEU A 231 -6.14 -36.02 -11.97
C LEU A 231 -7.01 -35.12 -12.85
N ARG A 232 -8.09 -35.67 -13.44
CA ARG A 232 -9.03 -34.87 -14.24
C ARG A 232 -9.76 -33.81 -13.41
N VAL A 233 -10.15 -34.13 -12.17
CA VAL A 233 -10.78 -33.16 -11.25
C VAL A 233 -9.82 -32.03 -10.89
N VAL A 234 -8.55 -32.33 -10.61
CA VAL A 234 -7.52 -31.31 -10.36
C VAL A 234 -7.33 -30.42 -11.59
N SER A 235 -7.25 -31.01 -12.79
CA SER A 235 -7.17 -30.25 -14.05
C SER A 235 -8.36 -29.31 -14.23
N THR A 236 -9.59 -29.77 -14.00
CA THR A 236 -10.79 -28.92 -14.14
C THR A 236 -10.78 -27.74 -13.15
N GLN A 237 -10.27 -27.95 -11.94
CA GLN A 237 -10.18 -26.90 -10.91
C GLN A 237 -9.06 -25.91 -11.21
N LEU A 238 -7.96 -26.38 -11.81
CA LEU A 238 -6.91 -25.52 -12.32
C LEU A 238 -7.42 -24.61 -13.45
N ASP A 239 -8.18 -25.16 -14.40
CA ASP A 239 -8.83 -24.37 -15.45
C ASP A 239 -9.81 -23.32 -14.91
N ALA A 240 -10.48 -23.60 -13.79
CA ALA A 240 -11.34 -22.63 -13.11
C ALA A 240 -10.54 -21.53 -12.42
N PHE A 241 -9.42 -21.88 -11.77
CA PHE A 241 -8.50 -20.93 -11.15
C PHE A 241 -7.86 -19.98 -12.18
N THR A 242 -7.36 -20.52 -13.30
CA THR A 242 -6.80 -19.73 -14.41
C THR A 242 -7.82 -18.75 -14.97
N ARG A 243 -9.09 -19.17 -15.14
CA ARG A 243 -10.16 -18.25 -15.57
C ARG A 243 -10.40 -17.12 -14.58
N SER A 244 -10.45 -17.43 -13.28
CA SER A 244 -10.61 -16.40 -12.25
C SER A 244 -9.46 -15.39 -12.24
N LEU A 245 -8.21 -15.84 -12.42
CA LEU A 245 -7.05 -14.96 -12.57
C LEU A 245 -7.17 -14.04 -13.80
N GLN A 246 -7.62 -14.58 -14.93
CA GLN A 246 -7.83 -13.80 -16.16
C GLN A 246 -8.93 -12.75 -16.01
N GLU A 247 -10.05 -13.09 -15.35
CA GLU A 247 -11.14 -12.16 -15.05
C GLU A 247 -10.68 -11.01 -14.15
N VAL A 248 -9.92 -11.32 -13.09
CA VAL A 248 -9.36 -10.31 -12.18
C VAL A 248 -8.36 -9.40 -12.91
N ALA A 249 -7.50 -9.97 -13.76
CA ALA A 249 -6.59 -9.18 -14.59
C ALA A 249 -7.36 -8.25 -15.54
N ALA A 250 -8.43 -8.73 -16.17
CA ALA A 250 -9.25 -7.93 -17.08
C ALA A 250 -9.98 -6.79 -16.35
N LEU A 251 -10.54 -7.06 -15.17
CA LEU A 251 -11.15 -6.04 -14.30
C LEU A 251 -10.15 -4.95 -13.92
N PHE A 252 -8.93 -5.35 -13.53
CA PHE A 252 -7.88 -4.43 -13.15
C PHE A 252 -7.46 -3.53 -14.31
N VAL A 253 -7.22 -4.12 -15.49
CA VAL A 253 -6.91 -3.36 -16.71
C VAL A 253 -8.05 -2.39 -17.05
N GLY A 254 -9.31 -2.84 -16.93
CA GLY A 254 -10.48 -1.98 -17.13
C GLY A 254 -10.53 -0.79 -16.16
N LEU A 255 -10.24 -1.00 -14.88
CA LEU A 255 -10.17 0.05 -13.86
C LEU A 255 -9.06 1.07 -14.15
N VAL A 256 -7.87 0.62 -14.53
CA VAL A 256 -6.74 1.50 -14.88
C VAL A 256 -7.04 2.36 -16.11
N ILE A 257 -7.70 1.78 -17.12
CA ILE A 257 -8.12 2.51 -18.33
C ILE A 257 -9.23 3.52 -18.01
N ALA A 258 -10.24 3.12 -17.24
CA ALA A 258 -11.31 4.02 -16.80
C ALA A 258 -10.75 5.22 -16.03
N TRP A 259 -9.81 4.96 -15.11
CA TRP A 259 -9.11 6.01 -14.37
C TRP A 259 -8.33 6.98 -15.26
N ALA A 260 -7.60 6.46 -16.27
CA ALA A 260 -6.90 7.31 -17.23
C ALA A 260 -7.85 8.29 -17.95
N ASN A 261 -9.02 7.79 -18.33
CA ASN A 261 -10.05 8.58 -18.99
C ASN A 261 -10.66 9.63 -18.05
N ASP A 262 -10.90 9.27 -16.79
CA ASP A 262 -11.46 10.19 -15.79
C ASP A 262 -10.52 11.37 -15.50
N ILE A 263 -9.20 11.13 -15.40
CA ILE A 263 -8.21 12.22 -15.31
C ILE A 263 -8.30 13.10 -16.55
N HIS A 264 -8.31 12.50 -17.74
CA HIS A 264 -8.36 13.26 -18.98
C HIS A 264 -9.62 14.14 -19.06
N LEU A 265 -10.77 13.62 -18.65
CA LEU A 265 -12.04 14.36 -18.57
C LEU A 265 -12.00 15.48 -17.53
N ALA A 266 -11.33 15.29 -16.38
CA ALA A 266 -11.22 16.31 -15.34
C ALA A 266 -10.42 17.54 -15.80
N TYR A 267 -9.40 17.34 -16.63
CA TYR A 267 -8.53 18.42 -17.15
C TYR A 267 -8.98 19.01 -18.49
N ASN A 268 -9.92 18.37 -19.18
CA ASN A 268 -10.46 18.84 -20.46
C ASN A 268 -10.97 20.30 -20.45
N PRO A 269 -11.64 20.80 -19.39
CA PRO A 269 -12.06 22.20 -19.31
C PRO A 269 -10.89 23.19 -19.26
N VAL A 270 -9.76 22.82 -18.65
CA VAL A 270 -8.57 23.68 -18.53
C VAL A 270 -7.84 23.79 -19.88
N THR A 271 -7.77 22.68 -20.63
CA THR A 271 -7.20 22.65 -21.98
C THR A 271 -8.08 23.33 -23.03
N ALA A 272 -9.39 23.43 -22.77
CA ALA A 272 -10.36 24.02 -23.68
C ALA A 272 -10.62 25.52 -23.44
N ASP A 273 -10.19 26.08 -22.31
CA ASP A 273 -10.39 27.48 -21.96
C ASP A 273 -9.33 28.39 -22.65
N PRO A 274 -9.74 29.35 -23.50
CA PRO A 274 -8.84 30.29 -24.19
C PRO A 274 -7.96 31.10 -23.24
N SER A 275 -8.38 31.31 -22.00
CA SER A 275 -7.70 32.12 -20.98
C SER A 275 -6.38 31.51 -20.50
N TYR A 276 -6.21 30.20 -20.70
CA TYR A 276 -5.04 29.43 -20.24
C TYR A 276 -4.12 28.99 -21.40
N GLN A 277 -4.34 29.50 -22.62
CA GLN A 277 -3.52 29.23 -23.80
C GLN A 277 -2.20 30.01 -23.82
N ASN A 278 -1.44 29.90 -22.74
CA ASN A 278 -0.01 30.17 -22.82
C ASN A 278 0.66 28.90 -23.34
N GLU A 279 1.34 28.95 -24.49
CA GLU A 279 1.88 27.77 -25.20
C GLU A 279 2.64 26.82 -24.28
N THR A 280 3.42 27.36 -23.34
CA THR A 280 4.22 26.59 -22.36
C THR A 280 3.39 25.84 -21.31
N PHE A 281 2.25 26.39 -20.86
CA PHE A 281 1.40 25.73 -19.86
C PHE A 281 0.59 24.59 -20.49
N THR A 282 0.01 24.83 -21.66
CA THR A 282 -0.77 23.83 -22.39
C THR A 282 0.10 22.66 -22.85
N GLU A 283 1.31 22.91 -23.36
CA GLU A 283 2.26 21.84 -23.73
C GLU A 283 2.71 21.00 -22.52
N SER A 284 2.99 21.65 -21.38
CA SER A 284 3.38 20.94 -20.15
C SER A 284 2.25 20.05 -19.62
N LEU A 285 1.00 20.53 -19.65
CA LEU A 285 -0.17 19.76 -19.24
C LEU A 285 -0.44 18.58 -20.19
N LEU A 286 -0.29 18.78 -21.51
CA LEU A 286 -0.42 17.70 -22.50
C LEU A 286 0.67 16.64 -22.34
N MET A 287 1.92 17.04 -22.10
CA MET A 287 3.01 16.09 -21.79
C MET A 287 2.70 15.28 -20.53
N PHE A 288 2.23 15.93 -19.46
CA PHE A 288 1.82 15.25 -18.24
C PHE A 288 0.69 14.24 -18.46
N LEU A 289 -0.36 14.62 -19.20
CA LEU A 289 -1.48 13.72 -19.52
C LEU A 289 -1.05 12.53 -20.39
N ASN A 290 -0.13 12.76 -21.33
CA ASN A 290 0.45 11.68 -22.15
C ASN A 290 1.33 10.73 -21.32
N GLU A 291 2.11 11.26 -20.37
CA GLU A 291 2.94 10.45 -19.48
C GLU A 291 2.08 9.58 -18.55
N ILE A 292 1.00 10.13 -17.98
CA ILE A 292 0.01 9.34 -17.22
C ILE A 292 -0.56 8.21 -18.07
N ARG A 293 -0.97 8.51 -19.31
CA ARG A 293 -1.49 7.48 -20.22
C ARG A 293 -0.45 6.39 -20.51
N HIS A 294 0.81 6.77 -20.75
CA HIS A 294 1.89 5.82 -21.01
C HIS A 294 2.18 4.93 -19.79
N LEU A 295 2.25 5.52 -18.59
CA LEU A 295 2.40 4.80 -17.32
C LEU A 295 1.26 3.79 -17.10
N ASN A 296 0.02 4.18 -17.40
CA ASN A 296 -1.15 3.32 -17.22
C ASN A 296 -1.13 2.11 -18.16
N VAL A 297 -0.77 2.32 -19.42
CA VAL A 297 -0.61 1.23 -20.40
C VAL A 297 0.57 0.32 -20.04
N SER A 298 1.65 0.87 -19.48
CA SER A 298 2.79 0.10 -18.99
C SER A 298 2.43 -0.75 -17.78
N MET A 299 1.72 -0.16 -16.80
CA MET A 299 1.25 -0.84 -15.59
C MET A 299 0.28 -1.99 -15.93
N ALA A 300 -0.67 -1.74 -16.82
CA ALA A 300 -1.59 -2.77 -17.33
C ALA A 300 -0.82 -3.96 -17.95
N ARG A 301 0.15 -3.68 -18.83
CA ARG A 301 0.99 -4.73 -19.47
C ARG A 301 1.82 -5.52 -18.45
N ASN A 302 2.47 -4.84 -17.52
CA ASN A 302 3.29 -5.50 -16.50
C ASN A 302 2.43 -6.36 -15.57
N LEU A 303 1.24 -5.91 -15.20
CA LEU A 303 0.32 -6.69 -14.39
C LEU A 303 -0.16 -7.94 -15.14
N THR A 304 -0.58 -7.81 -16.40
CA THR A 304 -0.98 -8.95 -17.23
C THR A 304 0.14 -9.99 -17.31
N ARG A 305 1.38 -9.56 -17.55
CA ARG A 305 2.55 -10.46 -17.60
C ARG A 305 2.81 -11.13 -16.25
N THR A 306 2.67 -10.40 -15.14
CA THR A 306 2.85 -10.95 -13.79
C THR A 306 1.80 -12.02 -13.48
N MET A 307 0.54 -11.77 -13.83
CA MET A 307 -0.56 -12.73 -13.64
C MET A 307 -0.37 -13.97 -14.52
N GLN A 308 0.07 -13.82 -15.77
CA GLN A 308 0.40 -14.95 -16.65
C GLN A 308 1.55 -15.80 -16.12
N ASN A 309 2.61 -15.16 -15.60
CA ASN A 309 3.73 -15.88 -15.00
C ASN A 309 3.31 -16.63 -13.73
N LEU A 310 2.45 -16.01 -12.90
CA LEU A 310 1.88 -16.64 -11.70
C LEU A 310 1.05 -17.88 -12.07
N ASP A 311 0.16 -17.75 -13.05
CA ASP A 311 -0.66 -18.85 -13.57
C ASP A 311 0.20 -20.01 -14.08
N GLY A 312 1.21 -19.72 -14.91
CA GLY A 312 2.14 -20.72 -15.42
C GLY A 312 2.92 -21.43 -14.30
N ASN A 313 3.41 -20.70 -13.31
CA ASN A 313 4.15 -21.27 -12.18
C ASN A 313 3.27 -22.16 -11.30
N ILE A 314 2.06 -21.71 -10.94
CA ILE A 314 1.12 -22.48 -10.11
C ILE A 314 0.67 -23.75 -10.85
N THR A 315 0.33 -23.62 -12.14
CA THR A 315 -0.08 -24.74 -12.99
C THR A 315 1.00 -25.81 -13.06
N ASN A 316 2.24 -25.41 -13.37
CA ASN A 316 3.37 -26.35 -13.47
C ASN A 316 3.67 -27.02 -12.12
N PHE A 317 3.65 -26.25 -11.03
CA PHE A 317 3.89 -26.78 -9.69
C PHE A 317 2.82 -27.82 -9.29
N LEU A 318 1.53 -27.49 -9.44
CA LEU A 318 0.45 -28.39 -9.05
C LEU A 318 0.37 -29.63 -9.93
N ALA A 319 0.62 -29.50 -11.24
CA ALA A 319 0.72 -30.64 -12.14
C ALA A 319 1.86 -31.58 -11.72
N SER A 320 3.03 -31.03 -11.39
CA SER A 320 4.18 -31.80 -10.90
C SER A 320 3.88 -32.51 -9.58
N GLN A 321 3.21 -31.85 -8.63
CA GLN A 321 2.85 -32.44 -7.33
C GLN A 321 1.78 -33.53 -7.47
N ALA A 322 0.77 -33.32 -8.33
CA ALA A 322 -0.25 -34.31 -8.61
C ALA A 322 0.35 -35.57 -9.25
N GLN A 323 1.24 -35.40 -10.23
CA GLN A 323 1.93 -36.50 -10.89
C GLN A 323 2.82 -37.28 -9.91
N THR A 324 3.66 -36.58 -9.13
CA THR A 324 4.54 -37.21 -8.13
C THR A 324 3.75 -38.01 -7.10
N THR A 325 2.61 -37.49 -6.65
CA THR A 325 1.71 -38.18 -5.71
C THR A 325 1.11 -39.43 -6.35
N ALA A 326 0.61 -39.32 -7.59
CA ALA A 326 0.04 -40.46 -8.32
C ALA A 326 1.08 -41.58 -8.52
N ASP A 327 2.30 -41.22 -8.92
CA ASP A 327 3.41 -42.17 -9.13
C ASP A 327 3.82 -42.86 -7.83
N THR A 328 3.89 -42.13 -6.72
CA THR A 328 4.22 -42.69 -5.40
C THR A 328 3.18 -43.71 -4.96
N VAL A 329 1.89 -43.38 -5.03
CA VAL A 329 0.82 -44.31 -4.62
C VAL A 329 0.77 -45.51 -5.57
N TYR A 330 0.99 -45.31 -6.87
CA TYR A 330 1.07 -46.39 -7.84
C TYR A 330 2.19 -47.38 -7.52
N GLN A 331 3.39 -46.90 -7.15
CA GLN A 331 4.50 -47.76 -6.74
C GLN A 331 4.17 -48.55 -5.47
N VAL A 332 3.55 -47.92 -4.47
CA VAL A 332 3.13 -48.63 -3.25
C VAL A 332 2.11 -49.73 -3.56
N VAL A 333 1.16 -49.50 -4.47
CA VAL A 333 0.22 -50.53 -4.92
C VAL A 333 0.95 -51.68 -5.62
N LEU A 334 1.93 -51.40 -6.47
CA LEU A 334 2.76 -52.43 -7.10
C LEU A 334 3.53 -53.25 -6.07
N ASP A 335 4.15 -52.62 -5.08
CA ASP A 335 4.90 -53.28 -4.02
C ASP A 335 4.02 -54.19 -3.16
N VAL A 336 2.85 -53.70 -2.72
CA VAL A 336 1.87 -54.49 -1.96
C VAL A 336 1.39 -55.70 -2.78
N THR A 337 1.16 -55.51 -4.08
CA THR A 337 0.70 -56.57 -5.00
C THR A 337 1.80 -57.62 -5.25
N LYS A 338 3.06 -57.17 -5.35
CA LYS A 338 4.22 -58.06 -5.48
C LYS A 338 4.44 -58.87 -4.21
N GLN A 339 4.36 -58.22 -3.05
CA GLN A 339 4.53 -58.86 -1.75
C GLN A 339 3.41 -59.86 -1.43
N SER A 340 2.16 -59.55 -1.81
CA SER A 340 1.05 -60.51 -1.66
C SER A 340 1.24 -61.78 -2.49
N ALA A 341 1.80 -61.64 -3.69
CA ALA A 341 2.04 -62.76 -4.60
C ALA A 341 3.15 -63.72 -4.14
N THR A 342 4.11 -63.24 -3.36
CA THR A 342 5.27 -64.04 -2.90
C THR A 342 5.10 -64.62 -1.49
N THR A 343 4.08 -64.21 -0.75
CA THR A 343 3.90 -64.60 0.66
C THR A 343 2.96 -65.82 0.80
N VAL A 344 3.40 -66.87 1.51
CA VAL A 344 2.65 -68.12 1.72
C VAL A 344 1.63 -67.93 2.85
N SER A 345 0.41 -67.44 2.55
CA SER A 345 -0.71 -67.45 3.50
C SER A 345 -2.04 -67.09 2.82
N ASP A 346 -3.13 -67.79 3.15
CA ASP A 346 -4.50 -67.38 2.79
C ASP A 346 -4.87 -66.01 3.40
N LEU A 347 -4.15 -65.59 4.45
CA LEU A 347 -4.26 -64.26 5.05
C LEU A 347 -3.65 -63.16 4.18
N ALA A 348 -2.67 -63.48 3.32
CA ALA A 348 -1.98 -62.50 2.49
C ALA A 348 -2.91 -61.92 1.39
N GLU A 349 -3.82 -62.74 0.85
CA GLU A 349 -4.84 -62.30 -0.10
C GLU A 349 -5.80 -61.30 0.57
N ASN A 350 -6.34 -61.64 1.74
CA ASN A 350 -7.23 -60.75 2.50
C ASN A 350 -6.53 -59.47 2.99
N CYS A 351 -5.29 -59.56 3.45
CA CYS A 351 -4.51 -58.39 3.86
C CYS A 351 -4.21 -57.46 2.68
N SER A 352 -3.75 -58.01 1.55
CA SER A 352 -3.47 -57.21 0.36
C SER A 352 -4.71 -56.53 -0.19
N GLN A 353 -5.86 -57.22 -0.22
CA GLN A 353 -7.14 -56.61 -0.56
C GLN A 353 -7.48 -55.46 0.39
N LYS A 354 -7.38 -55.66 1.71
CA LYS A 354 -7.65 -54.61 2.70
C LYS A 354 -6.73 -53.39 2.53
N TYR A 355 -5.43 -53.60 2.35
CA TYR A 355 -4.46 -52.50 2.18
C TYR A 355 -4.59 -51.81 0.83
N ILE A 356 -4.89 -52.52 -0.26
CA ILE A 356 -5.17 -51.91 -1.57
C ILE A 356 -6.45 -51.06 -1.51
N TYR A 357 -7.50 -51.53 -0.84
CA TYR A 357 -8.70 -50.72 -0.58
C TYR A 357 -8.40 -49.48 0.27
N GLN A 358 -7.50 -49.61 1.26
CA GLN A 358 -7.03 -48.46 2.03
C GLN A 358 -6.16 -47.50 1.21
N LEU A 359 -5.42 -47.97 0.19
CA LEU A 359 -4.61 -47.16 -0.73
C LEU A 359 -5.42 -46.50 -1.86
N LEU A 360 -6.57 -47.07 -2.22
CA LEU A 360 -7.55 -46.44 -3.11
C LEU A 360 -8.13 -45.15 -2.50
N GLN A 361 -8.22 -45.05 -1.17
CA GLN A 361 -8.66 -43.81 -0.51
C GLN A 361 -7.68 -42.63 -0.74
N PRO A 362 -6.35 -42.76 -0.52
CA PRO A 362 -5.33 -41.77 -0.89
C PRO A 362 -5.33 -41.35 -2.36
N ALA A 363 -5.54 -42.26 -3.32
CA ALA A 363 -5.65 -41.88 -4.73
C ALA A 363 -6.86 -40.97 -5.00
N LEU A 364 -7.96 -41.17 -4.27
CA LEU A 364 -9.10 -40.25 -4.26
C LEU A 364 -8.80 -38.95 -3.47
N GLN A 365 -7.77 -38.92 -2.62
CA GLN A 365 -7.31 -37.72 -1.91
C GLN A 365 -6.43 -36.80 -2.76
N VAL A 366 -6.02 -37.17 -3.97
CA VAL A 366 -5.47 -36.21 -4.95
C VAL A 366 -6.47 -35.06 -5.19
N ASN A 367 -7.78 -35.32 -5.08
CA ASN A 367 -8.81 -34.28 -5.08
C ASN A 367 -8.65 -33.25 -3.94
N ARG A 368 -7.98 -33.55 -2.83
CA ARG A 368 -7.74 -32.56 -1.76
C ARG A 368 -6.80 -31.43 -2.20
N LEU A 369 -5.96 -31.65 -3.23
CA LEU A 369 -5.19 -30.57 -3.87
C LEU A 369 -6.14 -29.51 -4.46
N SER A 370 -7.32 -29.91 -4.95
CA SER A 370 -8.32 -28.94 -5.42
C SER A 370 -8.90 -28.06 -4.31
N GLY A 371 -8.96 -28.54 -3.07
CA GLY A 371 -9.39 -27.75 -1.91
C GLY A 371 -8.44 -26.59 -1.61
N CYS A 372 -7.15 -26.76 -1.89
CA CYS A 372 -6.14 -25.70 -1.76
C CYS A 372 -6.34 -24.60 -2.82
N LEU A 373 -6.72 -24.96 -4.05
CA LEU A 373 -7.03 -24.03 -5.14
C LEU A 373 -8.30 -23.21 -4.87
N PHE A 374 -9.35 -23.85 -4.34
CA PHE A 374 -10.62 -23.18 -4.05
C PHE A 374 -10.46 -22.06 -3.02
N ILE A 375 -9.69 -22.27 -1.95
CA ILE A 375 -9.41 -21.27 -0.90
C ILE A 375 -8.62 -20.07 -1.45
N GLN A 376 -7.77 -20.26 -2.46
CA GLN A 376 -7.02 -19.17 -3.08
C GLN A 376 -7.88 -18.39 -4.08
N SER A 377 -8.74 -19.07 -4.84
CA SER A 377 -9.65 -18.43 -5.81
C SER A 377 -10.62 -17.41 -5.16
N SER A 378 -11.13 -17.71 -3.96
CA SER A 378 -12.03 -16.80 -3.23
C SER A 378 -11.35 -15.52 -2.72
N LYS A 379 -10.01 -15.54 -2.60
CA LYS A 379 -9.22 -14.37 -2.20
C LYS A 379 -8.99 -13.38 -3.34
N PHE A 380 -9.09 -13.79 -4.60
CA PHE A 380 -8.96 -12.86 -5.73
C PHE A 380 -10.16 -11.90 -5.86
N VAL A 381 -11.33 -12.29 -5.32
CA VAL A 381 -12.52 -11.42 -5.25
C VAL A 381 -12.32 -10.26 -4.27
N SER A 382 -11.44 -10.39 -3.26
CA SER A 382 -11.16 -9.30 -2.31
C SER A 382 -10.23 -8.21 -2.87
N LEU A 383 -9.55 -8.46 -3.99
CA LEU A 383 -8.64 -7.50 -4.63
C LEU A 383 -9.38 -6.24 -5.12
N ASP A 384 -10.64 -6.39 -5.53
CA ASP A 384 -11.53 -5.28 -5.94
C ASP A 384 -11.76 -4.28 -4.78
N HIS A 385 -11.82 -4.76 -3.54
CA HIS A 385 -11.97 -3.92 -2.35
C HIS A 385 -10.68 -3.16 -1.96
N LEU A 386 -9.51 -3.67 -2.36
CA LEU A 386 -8.21 -3.01 -2.16
C LEU A 386 -7.96 -1.87 -3.16
N LEU A 387 -8.46 -2.00 -4.38
CA LEU A 387 -8.13 -1.11 -5.50
C LEU A 387 -9.04 0.12 -5.62
N LYS A 388 -10.34 -0.06 -5.38
CA LYS A 388 -11.31 1.05 -5.43
C LYS A 388 -10.95 2.23 -4.51
N PRO A 389 -10.47 2.04 -3.27
CA PRO A 389 -10.06 3.14 -2.41
C PRO A 389 -8.83 3.90 -2.92
N VAL A 390 -7.86 3.20 -3.52
CA VAL A 390 -6.64 3.80 -4.08
C VAL A 390 -6.94 4.60 -5.35
N LEU A 391 -7.71 4.02 -6.27
CA LEU A 391 -8.09 4.67 -7.52
C LEU A 391 -9.08 5.83 -7.32
N GLY A 392 -10.08 5.67 -6.44
CA GLY A 392 -11.02 6.73 -6.06
C GLY A 392 -10.35 7.91 -5.33
N ARG A 393 -9.15 7.71 -4.76
CA ARG A 393 -8.35 8.78 -4.17
C ARG A 393 -7.69 9.65 -5.24
N ILE A 394 -7.00 9.04 -6.21
CA ILE A 394 -6.32 9.78 -7.26
C ILE A 394 -7.32 10.54 -8.15
N GLN A 395 -8.53 9.99 -8.34
CA GLN A 395 -9.63 10.68 -9.00
C GLN A 395 -10.13 11.90 -8.20
N SER A 396 -10.28 11.78 -6.88
CA SER A 396 -10.59 12.89 -5.97
C SER A 396 -9.55 14.01 -6.06
N ASP A 397 -8.26 13.64 -6.15
CA ASP A 397 -7.14 14.57 -6.23
C ASP A 397 -7.17 15.37 -7.56
N ALA A 398 -7.50 14.72 -8.68
CA ALA A 398 -7.70 15.38 -9.97
C ALA A 398 -8.91 16.34 -9.98
N THR A 399 -9.98 16.00 -9.27
CA THR A 399 -11.17 16.87 -9.13
C THR A 399 -10.98 18.00 -8.10
N GLY A 400 -10.10 17.84 -7.10
CA GLY A 400 -9.79 18.87 -6.10
C GLY A 400 -9.05 20.07 -6.69
N ILE A 401 -8.12 19.81 -7.62
CA ILE A 401 -7.40 20.84 -8.38
C ILE A 401 -8.37 21.71 -9.21
N ARG A 402 -9.47 21.13 -9.71
CA ARG A 402 -10.53 21.85 -10.44
C ARG A 402 -11.27 22.88 -9.56
N ALA A 403 -11.50 22.57 -8.27
CA ALA A 403 -12.23 23.46 -7.36
C ALA A 403 -11.39 24.68 -6.91
N THR A 404 -10.06 24.54 -6.88
CA THR A 404 -9.14 25.63 -6.54
C THR A 404 -9.03 26.65 -7.67
N CYS A 405 -9.14 26.22 -8.94
CA CYS A 405 -9.09 27.11 -10.10
C CYS A 405 -10.43 27.80 -10.42
N SER A 406 -11.58 27.28 -9.96
CA SER A 406 -12.90 27.80 -10.35
C SER A 406 -13.55 28.76 -9.33
N SER A 407 -12.93 29.03 -8.19
CA SER A 407 -13.56 29.80 -7.09
C SER A 407 -13.39 31.33 -7.19
N ASN A 408 -12.81 31.83 -8.30
CA ASN A 408 -12.80 33.25 -8.62
C ASN A 408 -14.13 33.68 -9.26
N SER A 409 -15.18 33.84 -8.46
CA SER A 409 -16.32 34.68 -8.85
C SER A 409 -16.74 35.62 -7.72
N LEU A 410 -16.64 36.91 -8.02
CA LEU A 410 -17.10 38.03 -7.20
C LEU A 410 -18.62 37.96 -7.02
N ALA A 411 -19.11 37.50 -5.86
CA ALA A 411 -20.42 37.89 -5.32
C ALA A 411 -20.70 37.27 -3.94
N CYS A 412 -20.69 38.09 -2.88
CA CYS A 412 -21.71 38.07 -1.81
C CYS A 412 -21.38 39.10 -0.72
N SER A 413 -22.04 40.26 -0.76
CA SER A 413 -22.10 41.21 0.36
C SER A 413 -23.37 42.06 0.25
N ALA A 414 -24.33 41.78 1.13
CA ALA A 414 -25.51 42.58 1.51
C ALA A 414 -26.39 41.67 2.38
N LYS A 415 -26.92 41.96 3.58
CA LYS A 415 -27.20 43.16 4.37
C LYS A 415 -27.46 42.64 5.80
N CYS A 416 -27.12 43.39 6.85
CA CYS A 416 -28.09 43.72 7.90
C CYS A 416 -27.59 44.90 8.73
N ARG A 417 -28.55 45.74 9.13
CA ARG A 417 -28.43 47.13 9.56
C ARG A 417 -29.15 47.27 10.91
N ILE A 418 -28.93 48.41 11.58
CA ILE A 418 -29.78 49.11 12.59
C ILE A 418 -29.30 48.93 14.06
N GLN A 419 -28.65 49.92 14.69
CA GLN A 419 -29.14 51.16 15.38
C GLN A 419 -29.43 50.87 16.87
N ILE A 420 -28.93 51.63 17.87
CA ILE A 420 -29.60 52.81 18.47
C ILE A 420 -28.73 53.41 19.61
N CYS A 421 -28.71 54.76 19.64
CA CYS A 421 -28.62 55.77 20.73
C CYS A 421 -27.77 55.59 22.01
N SER A 422 -27.12 56.70 22.42
CA SER A 422 -27.63 57.55 23.51
C SER A 422 -26.93 58.92 23.58
N GLU A 423 -27.71 59.94 23.93
CA GLU A 423 -27.37 61.35 24.12
C GLU A 423 -26.67 61.65 25.45
N MET A 424 -26.08 62.86 25.48
CA MET A 424 -25.97 63.79 26.61
C MET A 424 -25.11 63.41 27.82
N TRP A 425 -24.29 64.37 28.26
CA TRP A 425 -24.28 64.97 29.62
C TRP A 425 -23.26 66.12 29.53
N SER A 426 -23.69 67.38 29.38
CA SER A 426 -24.16 68.29 30.44
C SER A 426 -23.05 69.22 30.92
N ALA A 427 -23.41 70.49 30.92
CA ALA A 427 -22.66 71.66 31.31
C ALA A 427 -22.26 71.70 32.79
N LEU A 428 -21.42 72.72 33.05
CA LEU A 428 -21.45 73.63 34.20
C LEU A 428 -20.46 73.35 35.33
N LEU A 429 -19.58 74.33 35.55
CA LEU A 429 -19.27 75.00 36.83
C LEU A 429 -18.39 76.21 36.47
N LEU A 430 -18.97 77.40 36.28
CA LEU A 430 -19.21 78.43 37.31
C LEU A 430 -17.92 79.09 37.82
N SER A 431 -17.61 80.23 37.20
CA SER A 431 -17.60 81.59 37.80
C SER A 431 -16.98 81.87 39.17
N LEU A 432 -16.46 83.10 39.25
CA LEU A 432 -16.16 83.97 40.42
C LEU A 432 -14.80 83.70 41.05
N GLY A 433 -13.96 84.70 41.33
CA GLY A 433 -13.95 86.15 41.14
C GLY A 433 -12.46 86.55 41.27
N LEU A 434 -11.98 87.76 41.47
CA LEU A 434 -12.51 89.07 41.81
C LEU A 434 -11.23 89.89 42.12
N PHE A 435 -11.22 91.21 41.87
CA PHE A 435 -10.16 92.18 42.25
C PHE A 435 -8.81 92.02 41.51
N ALA A 436 -8.04 93.05 41.15
CA ALA A 436 -8.03 94.45 41.53
C ALA A 436 -7.46 95.29 40.36
N SER A 437 -8.03 96.48 40.17
CA SER A 437 -7.39 97.59 39.47
C SER A 437 -6.16 98.04 40.26
N GLY A 438 -4.98 97.68 39.79
CA GLY A 438 -3.70 98.21 40.26
C GLY A 438 -3.03 99.02 39.15
N SER A 439 -2.58 100.23 39.48
CA SER A 439 -1.69 101.05 38.67
C SER A 439 -0.49 100.22 38.19
N ARG A 440 -0.38 100.02 36.87
CA ARG A 440 0.69 99.23 36.25
C ARG A 440 1.92 100.08 35.95
N ALA A 441 3.06 99.40 35.96
CA ALA A 441 4.40 99.91 35.73
C ALA A 441 5.04 98.95 34.73
N ASP A 442 5.63 99.46 33.64
CA ASP A 442 6.00 98.68 32.46
C ASP A 442 7.53 98.67 32.24
N LEU A 443 8.11 97.50 31.90
CA LEU A 443 9.55 97.33 31.61
C LEU A 443 10.50 97.76 32.75
N GLY A 444 10.07 97.61 34.00
CA GLY A 444 10.85 98.01 35.18
C GLY A 444 10.75 99.50 35.55
N LEU A 445 10.01 100.30 34.78
CA LEU A 445 9.68 101.68 35.14
C LEU A 445 8.55 101.70 36.18
N SER A 446 8.53 102.72 37.04
CA SER A 446 7.42 102.98 37.97
C SER A 446 6.17 103.60 37.32
N TYR A 447 6.14 103.68 35.98
CA TYR A 447 5.09 104.32 35.19
C TYR A 447 4.64 103.40 34.04
N ALA A 448 3.36 103.47 33.65
CA ALA A 448 2.83 102.72 32.52
C ALA A 448 3.23 103.36 31.18
N ILE A 449 3.68 102.53 30.23
CA ILE A 449 3.82 102.86 28.81
C ILE A 449 2.46 102.56 28.15
N PRO A 450 1.74 103.57 27.63
CA PRO A 450 0.40 103.37 27.09
C PRO A 450 0.34 102.24 26.06
N ASN A 451 -0.65 101.36 26.23
CA ASN A 451 -0.95 100.21 25.37
C ASN A 451 0.15 99.16 25.22
N LEU A 452 1.30 99.24 25.91
CA LEU A 452 2.40 98.28 25.74
C LEU A 452 1.97 96.85 26.08
N VAL A 453 1.39 96.62 27.27
CA VAL A 453 0.95 95.28 27.68
C VAL A 453 -0.11 94.73 26.73
N ALA A 454 -1.11 95.54 26.38
CA ALA A 454 -2.19 95.13 25.48
C ALA A 454 -1.66 94.82 24.06
N ASN A 455 -0.73 95.63 23.54
CA ASN A 455 -0.16 95.46 22.22
C ASN A 455 0.82 94.28 22.16
N VAL A 456 1.64 94.06 23.20
CA VAL A 456 2.51 92.88 23.32
C VAL A 456 1.67 91.60 23.43
N GLN A 457 0.62 91.61 24.25
CA GLN A 457 -0.32 90.48 24.35
C GLN A 457 -1.02 90.19 23.01
N ALA A 458 -1.49 91.23 22.31
CA ALA A 458 -2.12 91.08 21.00
C ALA A 458 -1.15 90.64 19.90
N ALA A 459 0.11 91.11 19.94
CA ALA A 459 1.15 90.75 18.98
C ALA A 459 1.63 89.30 19.16
N ILE A 460 1.75 88.84 20.40
CA ILE A 460 2.03 87.44 20.72
C ILE A 460 0.83 86.57 20.32
N GLY A 461 -0.40 87.02 20.60
CA GLY A 461 -1.62 86.33 20.19
C GLY A 461 -1.71 84.93 20.79
N GLN A 462 -1.79 83.90 19.94
CA GLN A 462 -1.78 82.49 20.37
C GLN A 462 -0.38 81.98 20.77
N GLY A 463 0.67 82.77 20.51
CA GLY A 463 2.06 82.43 20.82
C GLY A 463 2.46 81.07 20.25
N ILE A 464 2.93 80.19 21.13
CA ILE A 464 3.36 78.81 20.80
C ILE A 464 2.23 77.78 20.73
N ALA A 465 0.98 78.16 21.06
CA ALA A 465 -0.14 77.23 21.12
C ALA A 465 -0.33 76.39 19.84
N PRO A 466 -0.19 76.93 18.61
CA PRO A 466 -0.32 76.12 17.39
C PRO A 466 0.66 74.96 17.29
N VAL A 467 1.92 75.16 17.70
CA VAL A 467 2.97 74.13 17.68
C VAL A 467 2.79 73.13 18.81
N THR A 468 2.44 73.59 20.02
CA THR A 468 2.16 72.69 21.14
C THR A 468 0.92 71.84 20.90
N ASN A 469 -0.11 72.40 20.25
CA ASN A 469 -1.32 71.67 19.87
C ASN A 469 -1.02 70.61 18.81
N ALA A 470 -0.21 70.94 17.79
CA ALA A 470 0.23 69.96 16.79
C ALA A 470 0.96 68.78 17.45
N ASN A 471 1.90 69.05 18.36
CA ASN A 471 2.62 68.02 19.11
C ASN A 471 1.67 67.18 19.99
N ALA A 472 0.71 67.80 20.68
CA ALA A 472 -0.27 67.12 21.52
C ALA A 472 -1.28 66.25 20.73
N THR A 473 -1.41 66.43 19.41
CA THR A 473 -2.27 65.58 18.56
C THR A 473 -1.62 64.27 18.13
N ILE A 474 -0.34 64.06 18.42
CA ILE A 474 0.36 62.80 18.18
C ILE A 474 -0.20 61.76 19.18
N ARG A 475 -1.04 60.85 18.68
CA ARG A 475 -1.70 59.78 19.47
C ARG A 475 -1.14 58.39 19.21
N VAL A 476 -0.06 58.30 18.44
CA VAL A 476 0.62 57.05 18.08
C VAL A 476 2.02 57.04 18.67
N ASP A 477 2.59 55.84 18.85
CA ASP A 477 4.00 55.71 19.20
C ASP A 477 4.86 56.33 18.09
N VAL A 478 5.68 57.30 18.45
CA VAL A 478 6.59 58.00 17.53
C VAL A 478 7.59 57.02 16.92
N GLY A 479 8.02 56.01 17.67
CA GLY A 479 8.90 54.94 17.18
C GLY A 479 8.24 54.00 16.16
N ALA A 480 6.91 54.03 16.05
CA ALA A 480 6.19 53.26 15.03
C ALA A 480 6.16 53.97 13.67
N ASP A 481 6.52 55.26 13.59
CA ASP A 481 6.77 55.95 12.33
C ASP A 481 8.16 55.58 11.79
N VAL A 482 8.19 54.57 10.92
CA VAL A 482 9.43 54.07 10.27
C VAL A 482 10.15 55.16 9.45
N SER A 483 9.48 56.26 9.11
CA SER A 483 10.13 57.39 8.42
C SER A 483 10.86 58.34 9.38
N GLY A 484 10.64 58.26 10.70
CA GLY A 484 11.24 59.17 11.69
C GLY A 484 10.70 60.60 11.64
N ALA A 485 9.74 60.91 10.78
CA ALA A 485 9.23 62.27 10.60
C ALA A 485 8.53 62.81 11.85
N LEU A 486 7.77 61.95 12.56
CA LEU A 486 7.13 62.33 13.83
C LEU A 486 8.17 62.67 14.91
N GLU A 487 9.29 61.95 14.97
CA GLU A 487 10.37 62.21 15.94
C GLU A 487 11.01 63.58 15.70
N VAL A 488 11.26 63.91 14.44
CA VAL A 488 11.80 65.21 14.04
C VAL A 488 10.80 66.34 14.35
N VAL A 489 9.51 66.15 14.08
CA VAL A 489 8.47 67.13 14.42
C VAL A 489 8.38 67.35 15.94
N VAL A 490 8.46 66.30 16.76
CA VAL A 490 8.49 66.40 18.22
C VAL A 490 9.72 67.18 18.69
N ALA A 491 10.90 66.88 18.13
CA ALA A 491 12.14 67.55 18.48
C ALA A 491 12.10 69.05 18.17
N ILE A 492 11.67 69.43 16.96
CA ILE A 492 11.55 70.85 16.56
C ILE A 492 10.46 71.55 17.37
N SER A 493 9.32 70.90 17.60
CA SER A 493 8.22 71.47 18.39
C SER A 493 8.63 71.74 19.83
N ASN A 494 9.39 70.83 20.45
CA ASN A 494 9.92 71.00 21.80
C ASN A 494 10.95 72.14 21.85
N ALA A 495 11.85 72.23 20.86
CA ALA A 495 12.81 73.32 20.75
C ALA A 495 12.12 74.69 20.62
N ILE A 496 11.09 74.83 19.78
CA ILE A 496 10.31 76.07 19.66
C ILE A 496 9.56 76.39 20.96
N ASN A 497 9.00 75.38 21.62
CA ASN A 497 8.27 75.52 22.87
C ASN A 497 9.18 76.02 24.02
N SER A 498 10.39 75.47 24.15
CA SER A 498 11.36 75.91 25.16
C SER A 498 11.95 77.29 24.84
N SER A 499 12.32 77.53 23.58
CA SER A 499 12.99 78.76 23.15
C SER A 499 12.03 79.93 22.97
N ILE A 500 11.22 79.91 21.91
CA ILE A 500 10.29 80.99 21.55
C ILE A 500 9.19 81.16 22.61
N GLY A 501 8.77 80.06 23.25
CA GLY A 501 7.88 80.14 24.42
C GLY A 501 8.47 80.98 25.54
N SER A 502 9.76 80.81 25.86
CA SER A 502 10.47 81.63 26.83
C SER A 502 10.62 83.09 26.37
N VAL A 503 10.89 83.33 25.09
CA VAL A 503 10.93 84.70 24.51
C VAL A 503 9.58 85.40 24.74
N PHE A 504 8.46 84.76 24.37
CA PHE A 504 7.13 85.33 24.57
C PHE A 504 6.80 85.55 26.05
N GLN A 505 7.07 84.58 26.91
CA GLN A 505 6.81 84.69 28.35
C GLN A 505 7.66 85.79 29.01
N THR A 506 8.95 85.86 28.68
CA THR A 506 9.87 86.86 29.22
C THR A 506 9.48 88.26 28.73
N THR A 507 9.06 88.39 27.47
CA THR A 507 8.56 89.67 26.91
C THR A 507 7.26 90.11 27.56
N GLN A 508 6.30 89.20 27.74
CA GLN A 508 5.02 89.49 28.36
C GLN A 508 5.18 89.84 29.85
N LYS A 509 6.07 89.12 30.54
CA LYS A 509 6.44 89.42 31.92
C LYS A 509 7.12 90.79 32.00
N ALA A 510 8.15 91.04 31.19
CA ALA A 510 8.84 92.32 31.15
C ALA A 510 7.88 93.48 30.87
N ALA A 511 6.92 93.31 29.96
CA ALA A 511 5.92 94.33 29.65
C ALA A 511 5.03 94.69 30.85
N SER A 512 4.87 93.79 31.83
CA SER A 512 3.99 93.95 33.00
C SER A 512 4.74 93.97 34.36
N GLU A 513 6.07 93.95 34.35
CA GLU A 513 6.91 93.83 35.55
C GLU A 513 7.20 95.22 36.15
N ALA A 514 6.69 95.43 37.37
CA ALA A 514 6.86 96.67 38.12
C ALA A 514 8.07 96.60 39.08
N SER A 515 8.81 97.71 39.19
CA SER A 515 9.81 97.94 40.26
C SER A 515 11.04 97.03 40.24
N VAL A 516 11.52 96.62 39.06
CA VAL A 516 12.81 95.95 38.85
C VAL A 516 13.70 96.85 38.00
N LEU A 517 15.00 96.95 38.31
CA LEU A 517 15.97 97.72 37.51
C LEU A 517 15.86 97.35 36.02
N PRO A 518 15.63 98.30 35.09
CA PRO A 518 15.51 98.00 33.65
C PRO A 518 16.69 97.23 33.08
N ALA A 519 17.91 97.46 33.57
CA ALA A 519 19.09 96.68 33.18
C ALA A 519 18.92 95.17 33.43
N VAL A 520 18.23 94.77 34.50
CA VAL A 520 17.93 93.36 34.82
C VAL A 520 16.82 92.82 33.92
N VAL A 521 15.81 93.64 33.60
CA VAL A 521 14.71 93.27 32.70
C VAL A 521 15.24 93.03 31.28
N PHE A 522 15.99 93.98 30.73
CA PHE A 522 16.57 93.86 29.39
C PHE A 522 17.69 92.81 29.33
N GLY A 523 18.49 92.63 30.39
CA GLY A 523 19.46 91.53 30.48
C GLY A 523 18.80 90.15 30.37
N LYS A 524 17.63 89.96 30.98
CA LYS A 524 16.82 88.74 30.82
C LYS A 524 16.26 88.61 29.40
N LEU A 525 15.73 89.68 28.82
CA LEU A 525 15.22 89.68 27.44
C LEU A 525 16.30 89.28 26.42
N TYR A 526 17.51 89.84 26.51
CA TYR A 526 18.63 89.46 25.65
C TYR A 526 19.08 88.02 25.89
N GLY A 527 19.24 87.62 27.15
CA GLY A 527 19.64 86.25 27.49
C GLY A 527 18.67 85.21 26.93
N THR A 528 17.36 85.48 27.01
CA THR A 528 16.34 84.60 26.45
C THR A 528 16.38 84.55 24.91
N VAL A 529 16.65 85.66 24.22
CA VAL A 529 16.78 85.66 22.75
C VAL A 529 18.04 84.93 22.29
N ILE A 530 19.17 85.09 22.98
CA ILE A 530 20.42 84.38 22.66
C ILE A 530 20.23 82.87 22.83
N ASN A 531 19.65 82.44 23.94
CA ASN A 531 19.34 81.02 24.17
C ASN A 531 18.37 80.48 23.11
N ALA A 532 17.37 81.28 22.72
CA ALA A 532 16.42 80.87 21.70
C ALA A 532 17.05 80.68 20.31
N LYS A 533 18.03 81.52 19.93
CA LYS A 533 18.78 81.33 18.68
C LYS A 533 19.58 80.04 18.67
N LEU A 534 20.28 79.73 19.77
CA LEU A 534 21.07 78.50 19.89
C LEU A 534 20.20 77.24 19.77
N GLU A 535 19.02 77.23 20.42
CA GLU A 535 18.08 76.12 20.34
C GLU A 535 17.44 75.98 18.93
N LEU A 536 17.17 77.10 18.23
CA LEU A 536 16.69 77.08 16.85
C LEU A 536 17.75 76.61 15.85
N GLU A 537 19.02 76.93 16.06
CA GLU A 537 20.13 76.38 15.26
C GLU A 537 20.22 74.85 15.39
N GLN A 538 20.05 74.33 16.61
CA GLN A 538 19.98 72.88 16.83
C GLN A 538 18.75 72.26 16.16
N ALA A 539 17.59 72.92 16.23
CA ALA A 539 16.38 72.48 15.54
C ALA A 539 16.57 72.43 14.01
N ASN A 540 17.22 73.46 13.43
CA ASN A 540 17.57 73.49 12.00
C ASN A 540 18.50 72.34 11.60
N GLY A 541 19.40 71.90 12.49
CA GLY A 541 20.24 70.72 12.26
C GLY A 541 19.46 69.41 12.11
N VAL A 542 18.32 69.27 12.79
CA VAL A 542 17.49 68.06 12.75
C VAL A 542 16.50 68.09 11.57
N VAL A 543 16.11 69.28 11.08
CA VAL A 543 15.16 69.46 9.96
C VAL A 543 15.59 68.73 8.68
N GLN A 544 16.89 68.58 8.42
CA GLN A 544 17.40 67.88 7.24
C GLN A 544 16.86 66.45 7.12
N GLN A 545 16.53 65.79 8.25
CA GLN A 545 15.94 64.46 8.28
C GLN A 545 14.51 64.41 7.70
N LEU A 546 13.84 65.57 7.54
CA LEU A 546 12.54 65.65 6.88
C LEU A 546 12.61 65.59 5.35
N GLN A 547 13.77 65.89 4.74
CA GLN A 547 13.89 66.07 3.29
C GLN A 547 13.45 64.83 2.48
N SER A 548 13.71 63.63 2.99
CA SER A 548 13.32 62.37 2.32
C SER A 548 12.02 61.76 2.84
N THR A 549 11.33 62.43 3.78
CA THR A 549 10.23 61.82 4.54
C THR A 549 8.92 62.59 4.44
N VAL A 550 8.97 63.85 3.99
CA VAL A 550 7.80 64.67 3.62
C VAL A 550 7.93 65.14 2.16
N SER A 551 6.94 65.85 1.64
CA SER A 551 7.05 66.46 0.30
C SER A 551 8.02 67.64 0.32
N ASP A 552 8.72 67.87 -0.80
CA ASP A 552 9.68 68.98 -0.97
C ASP A 552 9.05 70.33 -0.59
N GLN A 553 7.79 70.55 -0.97
CA GLN A 553 7.05 71.77 -0.64
C GLN A 553 6.89 71.98 0.88
N VAL A 554 6.60 70.91 1.63
CA VAL A 554 6.44 70.99 3.09
C VAL A 554 7.80 71.17 3.75
N TYR A 555 8.83 70.48 3.26
CA TYR A 555 10.21 70.62 3.74
C TYR A 555 10.71 72.06 3.58
N ASP A 556 10.61 72.62 2.37
CA ASP A 556 11.07 73.98 2.06
C ASP A 556 10.32 75.03 2.90
N ALA A 557 9.02 74.83 3.12
CA ALA A 557 8.22 75.73 3.96
C ALA A 557 8.62 75.68 5.44
N ILE A 558 9.01 74.51 5.97
CA ILE A 558 9.52 74.39 7.34
C ILE A 558 10.87 75.09 7.47
N VAL A 559 11.81 74.81 6.55
CA VAL A 559 13.13 75.45 6.52
C VAL A 559 12.98 76.97 6.43
N HIS A 560 12.11 77.46 5.55
CA HIS A 560 11.85 78.89 5.38
C HIS A 560 11.32 79.53 6.67
N ASN A 561 10.31 78.94 7.32
CA ASN A 561 9.75 79.50 8.55
C ASN A 561 10.72 79.45 9.74
N LEU A 562 11.55 78.42 9.86
CA LEU A 562 12.57 78.33 10.90
C LEU A 562 13.71 79.34 10.70
N THR A 563 14.15 79.52 9.45
CA THR A 563 15.14 80.55 9.09
C THR A 563 14.58 81.94 9.39
N LYS A 564 13.33 82.20 9.00
CA LYS A 564 12.65 83.45 9.29
C LYS A 564 12.50 83.72 10.79
N LEU A 565 12.22 82.69 11.60
CA LEU A 565 12.19 82.83 13.06
C LEU A 565 13.55 83.26 13.62
N HIS A 566 14.65 82.68 13.10
CA HIS A 566 15.99 83.05 13.49
C HIS A 566 16.29 84.52 13.14
N ASP A 567 15.97 84.94 11.92
CA ASP A 567 16.15 86.33 11.46
C ASP A 567 15.29 87.32 12.27
N ASP A 568 14.03 86.98 12.55
CA ASP A 568 13.14 87.83 13.34
C ASP A 568 13.63 87.98 14.80
N LEU A 569 14.40 87.03 15.35
CA LEU A 569 15.06 87.16 16.65
C LEU A 569 16.26 88.14 16.63
N ASP A 570 16.97 88.28 15.50
CA ASP A 570 17.95 89.35 15.31
C ASP A 570 17.27 90.72 15.36
N VAL A 571 16.18 90.88 14.61
CA VAL A 571 15.38 92.11 14.62
C VAL A 571 14.82 92.40 16.02
N LEU A 572 14.36 91.36 16.74
CA LEU A 572 13.87 91.51 18.11
C LEU A 572 14.95 91.98 19.08
N THR A 573 16.20 91.51 18.90
CA THR A 573 17.35 91.96 19.68
C THR A 573 17.59 93.46 19.47
N LEU A 574 17.57 93.92 18.21
CA LEU A 574 17.71 95.34 17.87
C LEU A 574 16.58 96.20 18.47
N ASN A 575 15.35 95.69 18.44
CA ASN A 575 14.21 96.38 19.04
C ASN A 575 14.31 96.47 20.57
N TYR A 576 14.80 95.42 21.24
CA TYR A 576 15.09 95.49 22.68
C TYR A 576 16.21 96.48 23.00
N ILE A 577 17.25 96.60 22.16
CA ILE A 577 18.33 97.60 22.33
C ILE A 577 17.78 99.02 22.20
N ALA A 578 16.98 99.27 21.17
CA ALA A 578 16.36 100.58 20.95
C ALA A 578 15.41 100.94 22.11
N LEU A 579 14.57 99.99 22.54
CA LEU A 579 13.63 100.17 23.63
C LEU A 579 14.32 100.32 25.00
N GLY A 580 15.36 99.53 25.27
CA GLY A 580 16.17 99.62 26.48
C GLY A 580 16.94 100.93 26.58
N THR A 581 17.45 101.43 25.45
CA THR A 581 18.08 102.76 25.37
C THR A 581 17.07 103.86 25.70
N ALA A 582 15.87 103.81 25.11
CA ALA A 582 14.80 104.77 25.40
C ALA A 582 14.34 104.71 26.87
N VAL A 583 14.17 103.50 27.44
CA VAL A 583 13.80 103.29 28.85
C VAL A 583 14.89 103.79 29.80
N ASN A 584 16.17 103.57 29.50
CA ASN A 584 17.29 104.10 30.31
C ASN A 584 17.34 105.63 30.30
N VAL A 585 16.96 106.29 29.20
CA VAL A 585 16.81 107.76 29.14
C VAL A 585 15.67 108.22 30.07
N VAL A 586 14.55 107.50 30.16
CA VAL A 586 13.46 107.80 31.11
C VAL A 586 13.96 107.72 32.56
N VAL A 587 14.76 106.71 32.91
CA VAL A 587 15.32 106.54 34.27
C VAL A 587 16.39 107.58 34.60
N ALA A 588 17.20 108.00 33.62
CA ALA A 588 18.30 108.95 33.82
C ALA A 588 17.83 110.42 33.86
N THR A 589 16.58 110.72 33.49
CA THR A 589 16.05 112.09 33.47
C THR A 589 15.60 112.52 34.86
N THR A 590 16.31 113.48 35.47
CA THR A 590 16.09 113.96 36.86
C THR A 590 15.13 115.15 37.00
N ILE A 591 14.38 115.53 35.97
CA ILE A 591 13.49 116.72 35.99
C ILE A 591 12.02 116.28 36.13
N LEU A 592 11.36 116.72 37.22
CA LEU A 592 9.97 116.41 37.62
C LEU A 592 8.89 117.07 36.73
N PRO A 593 7.64 116.53 36.67
CA PRO A 593 7.22 115.16 36.95
C PRO A 593 6.98 114.36 35.66
N ILE A 594 7.56 113.16 35.59
CA ILE A 594 7.23 112.18 34.55
C ILE A 594 5.85 111.60 34.89
N THR A 595 4.88 111.82 34.00
CA THR A 595 3.54 111.23 34.06
C THR A 595 3.39 110.21 32.92
N SER A 596 2.40 109.32 33.00
CA SER A 596 2.07 108.38 31.92
C SER A 596 1.80 109.06 30.57
N LEU A 597 1.42 110.35 30.57
CA LEU A 597 1.28 111.17 29.35
C LEU A 597 2.63 111.59 28.73
N ASN A 598 3.67 111.81 29.54
CA ASN A 598 4.97 112.33 29.07
C ASN A 598 5.97 111.21 28.72
N VAL A 599 5.78 109.99 29.23
CA VAL A 599 6.57 108.80 28.87
C VAL A 599 6.50 108.51 27.36
N VAL A 600 5.37 108.82 26.71
CA VAL A 600 5.12 108.64 25.27
C VAL A 600 6.05 109.49 24.39
N ASN A 601 6.55 110.63 24.90
CA ASN A 601 7.47 111.49 24.16
C ASN A 601 8.92 110.95 24.16
N ILE A 602 9.24 110.04 25.09
CA ILE A 602 10.57 109.42 25.23
C ILE A 602 10.56 108.00 24.66
N VAL A 603 9.58 107.17 25.06
CA VAL A 603 9.30 105.88 24.42
C VAL A 603 8.28 106.11 23.30
N LYS A 604 8.79 106.39 22.11
CA LYS A 604 7.95 106.69 20.94
C LYS A 604 7.01 105.52 20.62
N PRO A 605 5.75 105.79 20.24
CA PRO A 605 4.81 104.75 19.77
C PRO A 605 5.39 103.87 18.65
N ALA A 606 6.21 104.43 17.76
CA ALA A 606 6.91 103.70 16.70
C ALA A 606 7.81 102.56 17.22
N LEU A 607 8.48 102.72 18.37
CA LEU A 607 9.33 101.68 18.96
C LEU A 607 8.49 100.50 19.50
N VAL A 608 7.32 100.81 20.07
CA VAL A 608 6.34 99.80 20.51
C VAL A 608 5.73 99.10 19.30
N GLU A 609 5.48 99.83 18.21
CA GLU A 609 4.99 99.29 16.94
C GLU A 609 6.01 98.38 16.25
N GLU A 610 7.30 98.74 16.22
CA GLU A 610 8.40 97.91 15.70
C GLU A 610 8.58 96.61 16.49
N LEU A 611 8.58 96.71 17.83
CA LEU A 611 8.61 95.55 18.72
C LEU A 611 7.41 94.62 18.47
N THR A 612 6.21 95.18 18.44
CA THR A 612 4.98 94.40 18.28
C THR A 612 4.82 93.83 16.88
N THR A 613 5.33 94.51 15.85
CA THR A 613 5.41 93.97 14.47
C THR A 613 6.33 92.77 14.40
N THR A 614 7.50 92.85 15.04
CA THR A 614 8.47 91.74 15.07
C THR A 614 7.92 90.55 15.87
N LEU A 615 7.30 90.79 17.03
CA LEU A 615 6.61 89.73 17.79
C LEU A 615 5.46 89.09 17.00
N ARG A 616 4.73 89.87 16.20
CA ARG A 616 3.67 89.37 15.31
C ARG A 616 4.25 88.53 14.17
N ASN A 617 5.40 88.90 13.60
CA ASN A 617 6.09 88.11 12.58
C ASN A 617 6.55 86.77 13.15
N ILE A 618 7.17 86.77 14.34
CA ILE A 618 7.54 85.54 15.07
C ILE A 618 6.29 84.68 15.32
N SER A 619 5.21 85.26 15.84
CA SER A 619 3.95 84.56 16.08
C SER A 619 3.34 83.97 14.79
N THR A 620 3.44 84.68 13.67
CA THR A 620 2.97 84.20 12.36
C THR A 620 3.78 83.02 11.85
N SER A 621 5.10 83.06 11.96
CA SER A 621 5.99 81.96 11.57
C SER A 621 5.76 80.72 12.46
N VAL A 622 5.55 80.91 13.77
CA VAL A 622 5.15 79.83 14.70
C VAL A 622 3.78 79.24 14.32
N ALA A 623 2.80 80.07 13.97
CA ALA A 623 1.50 79.59 13.53
C ALA A 623 1.58 78.80 12.21
N SER A 624 2.41 79.25 11.26
CA SER A 624 2.67 78.54 10.01
C SER A 624 3.31 77.17 10.25
N LEU A 625 4.32 77.09 11.12
CA LEU A 625 4.93 75.83 11.54
C LEU A 625 3.92 74.90 12.23
N GLY A 626 3.06 75.43 13.11
CA GLY A 626 2.00 74.65 13.74
C GLY A 626 1.03 74.03 12.72
N GLY A 627 0.68 74.76 11.66
CA GLY A 627 -0.13 74.24 10.55
C GLY A 627 0.57 73.13 9.77
N LEU A 628 1.85 73.32 9.42
CA LEU A 628 2.66 72.32 8.71
C LEU A 628 2.88 71.05 9.55
N PHE A 629 3.19 71.19 10.84
CA PHE A 629 3.33 70.07 11.76
C PHE A 629 2.02 69.31 11.94
N THR A 630 0.89 70.01 12.04
CA THR A 630 -0.43 69.35 12.12
C THR A 630 -0.70 68.48 10.89
N GLU A 631 -0.33 68.95 9.69
CA GLU A 631 -0.49 68.18 8.46
C GLU A 631 0.44 66.95 8.43
N ILE A 632 1.72 67.11 8.80
CA ILE A 632 2.66 65.97 8.92
C ILE A 632 2.13 64.96 9.94
N VAL A 633 1.75 65.41 11.13
CA VAL A 633 1.24 64.55 12.21
C VAL A 633 0.01 63.79 11.74
N LYS A 634 -0.94 64.44 11.07
CA LYS A 634 -2.14 63.80 10.54
C LYS A 634 -1.81 62.72 9.50
N GLN A 635 -0.94 63.03 8.52
CA GLN A 635 -0.55 62.09 7.48
C GLN A 635 0.21 60.88 8.04
N LYS A 636 1.19 61.12 8.91
CA LYS A 636 2.02 60.05 9.50
C LYS A 636 1.25 59.21 10.51
N THR A 637 0.38 59.81 11.32
CA THR A 637 -0.52 59.07 12.22
C THR A 637 -1.47 58.14 11.44
N ALA A 638 -2.00 58.60 10.30
CA ALA A 638 -2.82 57.76 9.42
C ALA A 638 -2.01 56.62 8.78
N ALA A 639 -0.75 56.87 8.39
CA ALA A 639 0.17 55.86 7.88
C ALA A 639 0.56 54.78 8.92
N VAL A 640 0.85 55.19 10.16
CA VAL A 640 1.17 54.25 11.27
C VAL A 640 -0.04 53.39 11.63
N THR A 641 -1.22 54.01 11.79
CA THR A 641 -2.48 53.30 12.03
C THR A 641 -2.79 52.34 10.88
N PHE A 642 -2.52 52.80 9.65
CA PHE A 642 -2.24 52.07 8.43
C PHE A 642 -1.65 50.67 8.58
N VAL A 643 -0.32 50.71 8.64
CA VAL A 643 0.57 49.55 8.69
C VAL A 643 0.22 48.67 9.90
N SER A 644 -0.15 49.27 11.03
CA SER A 644 -0.61 48.56 12.22
C SER A 644 -1.89 47.76 11.96
N SER A 645 -2.88 48.34 11.26
CA SER A 645 -4.11 47.64 10.88
C SER A 645 -3.83 46.48 9.93
N THR A 646 -3.00 46.67 8.90
CA THR A 646 -2.60 45.56 8.00
C THR A 646 -1.91 44.45 8.77
N ASN A 647 -1.00 44.79 9.70
CA ASN A 647 -0.31 43.82 10.54
C ASN A 647 -1.29 43.07 11.48
N SER A 648 -2.26 43.78 12.06
CA SER A 648 -3.32 43.18 12.87
C SER A 648 -4.18 42.20 12.07
N THR A 649 -4.60 42.58 10.86
CA THR A 649 -5.33 41.69 9.95
C THR A 649 -4.50 40.46 9.57
N ALA A 650 -3.21 40.64 9.25
CA ALA A 650 -2.31 39.54 8.95
C ALA A 650 -2.13 38.59 10.16
N ASN A 651 -1.98 39.14 11.37
CA ASN A 651 -1.89 38.36 12.61
C ASN A 651 -3.18 37.59 12.93
N ALA A 652 -4.36 38.18 12.69
CA ALA A 652 -5.63 37.50 12.84
C ALA A 652 -5.79 36.34 11.82
N ALA A 653 -5.40 36.57 10.58
CA ALA A 653 -5.36 35.54 9.53
C ALA A 653 -4.36 34.42 9.88
N LEU A 654 -3.19 34.77 10.41
CA LEU A 654 -2.19 33.83 10.90
C LEU A 654 -2.73 32.98 12.06
N THR A 655 -3.41 33.58 13.03
CA THR A 655 -4.03 32.86 14.15
C THR A 655 -5.05 31.83 13.65
N THR A 656 -5.85 32.20 12.65
CA THR A 656 -6.81 31.29 12.00
C THR A 656 -6.09 30.13 11.31
N LEU A 657 -5.01 30.42 10.58
CA LEU A 657 -4.20 29.42 9.92
C LEU A 657 -3.51 28.45 10.90
N VAL A 658 -2.92 28.96 11.98
CA VAL A 658 -2.29 28.15 13.04
C VAL A 658 -3.30 27.18 13.66
N LYS A 659 -4.55 27.63 13.88
CA LYS A 659 -5.62 26.75 14.37
C LYS A 659 -5.91 25.60 13.40
N GLN A 660 -5.98 25.87 12.10
CA GLN A 660 -6.22 24.84 11.09
C GLN A 660 -5.02 23.89 10.93
N LEU A 661 -3.80 24.42 10.97
CA LEU A 661 -2.58 23.62 10.96
C LEU A 661 -2.51 22.70 12.19
N THR A 662 -2.93 23.18 13.36
CA THR A 662 -3.02 22.37 14.58
C THR A 662 -4.07 21.25 14.44
N ASN A 663 -5.25 21.55 13.89
CA ASN A 663 -6.29 20.55 13.64
C ASN A 663 -5.83 19.48 12.63
N PHE A 664 -5.16 19.90 11.55
CA PHE A 664 -4.58 18.99 10.57
C PHE A 664 -3.52 18.10 11.21
N THR A 665 -2.61 18.69 11.97
CA THR A 665 -1.57 17.99 12.72
C THR A 665 -2.16 16.95 13.69
N SER A 666 -3.20 17.31 14.44
CA SER A 666 -3.89 16.40 15.36
C SER A 666 -4.53 15.22 14.60
N THR A 667 -5.05 15.47 13.40
CA THR A 667 -5.61 14.44 12.52
C THR A 667 -4.53 13.48 12.01
N VAL A 668 -3.34 13.99 11.64
CA VAL A 668 -2.16 13.21 11.26
C VAL A 668 -1.73 12.30 12.42
N VAL A 669 -1.62 12.84 13.64
CA VAL A 669 -1.26 12.08 14.84
C VAL A 669 -2.30 10.98 15.13
N THR A 670 -3.58 11.34 15.13
CA THR A 670 -4.68 10.39 15.36
C THR A 670 -4.68 9.26 14.33
N ALA A 671 -4.43 9.58 13.05
CA ALA A 671 -4.30 8.59 12.00
C ALA A 671 -3.08 7.68 12.26
N GLY A 672 -1.91 8.25 12.56
CA GLY A 672 -0.70 7.50 12.91
C GLY A 672 -0.92 6.54 14.08
N ASP A 673 -1.55 7.00 15.16
CA ASP A 673 -1.88 6.17 16.33
C ASP A 673 -2.86 5.04 16.03
N LYS A 674 -3.88 5.29 15.22
CA LYS A 674 -4.80 4.24 14.77
C LYS A 674 -4.07 3.17 13.96
N LEU A 675 -3.22 3.56 13.01
CA LEU A 675 -2.46 2.62 12.19
C LEU A 675 -1.47 1.81 13.05
N ARG A 676 -0.85 2.46 14.03
CA ARG A 676 0.01 1.83 15.05
C ARG A 676 -0.75 0.76 15.83
N GLN A 677 -1.97 1.08 16.27
CA GLN A 677 -2.83 0.16 17.01
C GLN A 677 -3.23 -1.05 16.17
N VAL A 678 -3.65 -0.85 14.91
CA VAL A 678 -4.04 -1.96 14.01
C VAL A 678 -2.85 -2.88 13.75
N ALA A 679 -1.66 -2.33 13.49
CA ALA A 679 -0.44 -3.11 13.31
C ALA A 679 -0.09 -3.94 14.57
N SER A 680 -0.23 -3.36 15.77
CA SER A 680 0.02 -4.09 17.02
C SER A 680 -0.99 -5.21 17.29
N THR A 681 -2.26 -4.97 16.95
CA THR A 681 -3.36 -5.95 17.14
C THR A 681 -3.19 -7.16 16.22
N LEU A 682 -2.57 -6.98 15.06
CA LEU A 682 -2.33 -8.05 14.09
C LEU A 682 -1.52 -9.22 14.67
N SER A 683 -0.47 -8.93 15.44
CA SER A 683 0.34 -9.96 16.08
C SER A 683 -0.48 -10.83 17.04
N SER A 684 -1.34 -10.20 17.86
CA SER A 684 -2.26 -10.88 18.76
C SER A 684 -3.28 -11.72 18.00
N ASN A 685 -3.83 -11.19 16.91
CA ASN A 685 -4.80 -11.91 16.08
C ASN A 685 -4.18 -13.15 15.42
N VAL A 686 -2.96 -13.03 14.90
CA VAL A 686 -2.23 -14.17 14.33
C VAL A 686 -1.87 -15.20 15.41
N ALA A 687 -1.44 -14.76 16.59
CA ALA A 687 -1.19 -15.67 17.71
C ALA A 687 -2.48 -16.43 18.11
N ALA A 688 -3.61 -15.73 18.20
CA ALA A 688 -4.91 -16.30 18.57
C ALA A 688 -5.35 -17.43 17.63
N VAL A 689 -5.14 -17.26 16.32
CA VAL A 689 -5.41 -18.28 15.29
C VAL A 689 -4.63 -19.57 15.54
N HIS A 690 -3.42 -19.48 16.10
CA HIS A 690 -2.53 -20.62 16.32
C HIS A 690 -2.64 -21.22 17.73
N VAL A 691 -3.47 -20.65 18.61
CA VAL A 691 -3.75 -21.16 19.98
C VAL A 691 -4.12 -22.66 20.01
N PRO A 692 -4.95 -23.18 19.08
CA PRO A 692 -5.26 -24.62 19.07
C PRO A 692 -4.03 -25.52 18.92
N ILE A 693 -2.93 -25.01 18.36
CA ILE A 693 -1.66 -25.72 18.18
C ILE A 693 -0.72 -25.46 19.36
N THR A 694 -0.53 -24.20 19.73
CA THR A 694 0.41 -23.81 20.79
C THR A 694 -0.07 -24.26 22.17
N GLY A 695 -1.37 -24.22 22.45
CA GLY A 695 -1.97 -24.67 23.71
C GLY A 695 -2.00 -26.19 23.91
N ALA A 696 -1.72 -26.97 22.87
CA ALA A 696 -1.68 -28.43 22.91
C ALA A 696 -0.47 -28.99 22.12
N SER A 697 0.69 -28.34 22.26
CA SER A 697 1.90 -28.60 21.45
C SER A 697 2.33 -30.06 21.42
N VAL A 698 2.20 -30.79 22.54
CA VAL A 698 2.52 -32.23 22.66
C VAL A 698 1.75 -33.11 21.68
N ASN A 699 0.56 -32.67 21.25
CA ASN A 699 -0.29 -33.43 20.32
C ASN A 699 0.12 -33.25 18.86
N TYR A 700 1.11 -32.40 18.57
CA TYR A 700 1.40 -31.93 17.23
C TYR A 700 2.89 -31.99 16.91
N ASN A 701 3.23 -32.57 15.75
CA ASN A 701 4.62 -32.70 15.27
C ASN A 701 5.59 -33.31 16.31
N GLY A 702 5.12 -34.25 17.12
CA GLY A 702 5.90 -34.87 18.20
C GLY A 702 6.33 -33.88 19.29
N GLY A 703 5.62 -32.75 19.46
CA GLY A 703 5.98 -31.67 20.37
C GLY A 703 6.92 -30.62 19.77
N ASN A 704 7.48 -30.85 18.57
CA ASN A 704 8.39 -29.91 17.93
C ASN A 704 7.62 -28.82 17.17
N ILE A 705 7.36 -27.71 17.84
CA ILE A 705 6.68 -26.54 17.25
C ILE A 705 7.63 -25.35 17.00
N VAL A 706 8.95 -25.59 16.97
CA VAL A 706 9.98 -24.53 16.93
C VAL A 706 9.77 -23.54 15.77
N ASN A 707 9.49 -24.04 14.56
CA ASN A 707 9.26 -23.18 13.39
C ASN A 707 8.00 -22.32 13.54
N LEU A 708 6.95 -22.85 14.19
CA LEU A 708 5.74 -22.06 14.48
C LEU A 708 6.05 -20.97 15.50
N THR A 709 6.78 -21.27 16.57
CA THR A 709 7.17 -20.27 17.56
C THR A 709 8.06 -19.19 16.93
N GLN A 710 9.04 -19.57 16.10
CA GLN A 710 9.87 -18.61 15.36
C GLN A 710 9.06 -17.74 14.40
N TYR A 711 8.07 -18.32 13.70
CA TYR A 711 7.15 -17.55 12.87
C TYR A 711 6.35 -16.52 13.69
N LEU A 712 5.78 -16.92 14.82
CA LEU A 712 5.04 -16.00 15.70
C LEU A 712 5.95 -14.89 16.23
N ASP A 713 7.19 -15.20 16.60
CA ASP A 713 8.18 -14.19 17.02
C ASP A 713 8.53 -13.23 15.88
N ALA A 714 8.70 -13.74 14.66
CA ALA A 714 8.96 -12.92 13.47
C ALA A 714 7.77 -11.99 13.14
N VAL A 715 6.52 -12.46 13.30
CA VAL A 715 5.31 -11.63 13.17
C VAL A 715 5.33 -10.50 14.19
N VAL A 716 5.65 -10.79 15.46
CA VAL A 716 5.74 -9.79 16.53
C VAL A 716 6.81 -8.75 16.20
N GLN A 717 8.02 -9.17 15.80
CA GLN A 717 9.10 -8.26 15.43
C GLN A 717 8.72 -7.37 14.23
N SER A 718 8.18 -7.97 13.16
CA SER A 718 7.84 -7.25 11.94
C SER A 718 6.70 -6.25 12.17
N THR A 719 5.70 -6.61 12.97
CA THR A 719 4.59 -5.70 13.34
C THR A 719 5.05 -4.56 14.27
N GLN A 720 5.99 -4.81 15.18
CA GLN A 720 6.63 -3.77 15.98
C GLN A 720 7.44 -2.80 15.11
N GLN A 721 8.23 -3.33 14.15
CA GLN A 721 8.99 -2.51 13.23
C GLN A 721 8.08 -1.66 12.33
N LEU A 722 6.99 -2.24 11.80
CA LEU A 722 5.96 -1.51 11.07
C LEU A 722 5.36 -0.39 11.93
N SER A 723 4.96 -0.69 13.16
CA SER A 723 4.40 0.26 14.14
C SER A 723 5.33 1.45 14.40
N GLN A 724 6.62 1.20 14.63
CA GLN A 724 7.64 2.24 14.82
C GLN A 724 7.86 3.07 13.55
N ASN A 725 7.99 2.41 12.40
CA ASN A 725 8.19 3.09 11.13
C ASN A 725 7.01 3.99 10.78
N LEU A 726 5.77 3.53 10.97
CA LEU A 726 4.58 4.33 10.75
C LEU A 726 4.59 5.57 11.66
N SER A 727 4.88 5.42 12.95
CA SER A 727 4.99 6.56 13.87
C SER A 727 5.98 7.61 13.36
N ASN A 728 7.18 7.18 12.96
CA ASN A 728 8.21 8.08 12.44
C ASN A 728 7.75 8.78 11.14
N ARG A 729 7.08 8.06 10.23
CA ARG A 729 6.62 8.63 8.95
C ARG A 729 5.52 9.70 9.12
N TYR A 730 4.61 9.49 10.06
CA TYR A 730 3.57 10.48 10.36
C TYR A 730 4.14 11.70 11.08
N GLN A 731 5.15 11.51 11.94
CA GLN A 731 5.89 12.60 12.55
C GLN A 731 6.72 13.39 11.53
N ASP A 732 7.38 12.71 10.59
CA ASP A 732 8.09 13.35 9.46
C ASP A 732 7.12 14.19 8.62
N LEU A 733 5.94 13.65 8.28
CA LEU A 733 4.89 14.37 7.55
C LEU A 733 4.45 15.64 8.30
N GLN A 734 4.19 15.52 9.60
CA GLN A 734 3.82 16.66 10.45
C GLN A 734 4.91 17.74 10.43
N ASN A 735 6.16 17.35 10.69
CA ASN A 735 7.28 18.29 10.76
C ASN A 735 7.50 19.00 9.42
N ASN A 736 7.43 18.26 8.31
CA ASN A 736 7.58 18.83 6.97
C ASN A 736 6.46 19.81 6.63
N VAL A 737 5.20 19.49 6.96
CA VAL A 737 4.07 20.42 6.72
C VAL A 737 4.21 21.65 7.59
N GLN A 738 4.51 21.51 8.89
CA GLN A 738 4.70 22.65 9.78
C GLN A 738 5.83 23.57 9.31
N GLN A 739 6.97 22.99 8.89
CA GLN A 739 8.10 23.75 8.35
C GLN A 739 7.72 24.52 7.09
N VAL A 740 7.07 23.87 6.11
CA VAL A 740 6.62 24.51 4.87
C VAL A 740 5.70 25.71 5.16
N TYR A 741 4.76 25.56 6.10
CA TYR A 741 3.87 26.65 6.47
C TYR A 741 4.61 27.78 7.20
N ALA A 742 5.50 27.46 8.15
CA ALA A 742 6.28 28.47 8.87
C ALA A 742 7.12 29.33 7.90
N GLU A 743 7.82 28.69 6.96
CA GLU A 743 8.65 29.37 5.96
C GLU A 743 7.81 30.24 5.02
N LEU A 744 6.72 29.70 4.47
CA LEU A 744 5.96 30.38 3.41
C LEU A 744 4.99 31.44 3.93
N VAL A 745 4.45 31.28 5.15
CA VAL A 745 3.67 32.32 5.83
C VAL A 745 4.52 33.56 6.09
N ASP A 746 5.75 33.37 6.54
CA ASP A 746 6.67 34.48 6.83
C ASP A 746 7.05 35.22 5.54
N VAL A 747 7.25 34.51 4.42
CA VAL A 747 7.44 35.13 3.10
C VAL A 747 6.24 35.98 2.67
N ALA A 748 5.03 35.42 2.72
CA ALA A 748 3.81 36.13 2.30
C ALA A 748 3.53 37.36 3.19
N THR A 749 3.64 37.19 4.52
CA THR A 749 3.37 38.27 5.47
C THR A 749 4.37 39.41 5.33
N ARG A 750 5.67 39.10 5.17
CA ARG A 750 6.70 40.12 4.92
C ARG A 750 6.47 40.87 3.62
N LYS A 751 6.01 40.20 2.56
CA LYS A 751 5.71 40.86 1.28
C LYS A 751 4.53 41.83 1.41
N VAL A 752 3.42 41.41 2.02
CA VAL A 752 2.24 42.28 2.25
C VAL A 752 2.61 43.47 3.14
N TYR A 753 3.37 43.24 4.21
CA TYR A 753 3.87 44.30 5.07
C TYR A 753 4.77 45.30 4.33
N SER A 754 5.75 44.80 3.56
CA SER A 754 6.66 45.63 2.77
C SER A 754 5.92 46.49 1.75
N VAL A 755 4.91 45.93 1.08
CA VAL A 755 4.07 46.68 0.15
C VAL A 755 3.24 47.74 0.88
N SER A 756 2.60 47.40 2.01
CA SER A 756 1.84 48.35 2.85
C SER A 756 2.69 49.54 3.30
N LEU A 757 3.91 49.26 3.78
CA LEU A 757 4.89 50.29 4.14
C LEU A 757 5.28 51.14 2.92
N GLY A 758 5.55 50.52 1.77
CA GLY A 758 5.89 51.22 0.53
C GLY A 758 4.78 52.16 0.04
N LEU A 759 3.52 51.75 0.13
CA LEU A 759 2.35 52.60 -0.16
C LEU A 759 2.30 53.82 0.77
N ALA A 760 2.46 53.61 2.07
CA ALA A 760 2.43 54.67 3.07
C ALA A 760 3.57 55.68 2.90
N GLN A 761 4.79 55.20 2.67
CA GLN A 761 5.95 56.05 2.40
C GLN A 761 5.78 56.86 1.12
N LYS A 762 5.35 56.20 0.03
CA LYS A 762 5.17 56.85 -1.26
C LYS A 762 4.03 57.86 -1.26
N ALA A 763 2.96 57.61 -0.50
CA ALA A 763 1.90 58.58 -0.29
C ALA A 763 2.42 59.83 0.46
N ALA A 764 3.21 59.65 1.51
CA ALA A 764 3.72 60.76 2.31
C ALA A 764 4.68 61.71 1.56
N THR A 765 5.41 61.20 0.56
CA THR A 765 6.33 62.03 -0.26
C THR A 765 5.70 62.49 -1.58
N SER A 766 4.46 62.13 -1.87
CA SER A 766 3.84 62.43 -3.16
C SER A 766 3.26 63.83 -3.20
N ALA A 767 3.57 64.59 -4.24
CA ALA A 767 2.93 65.87 -4.54
C ALA A 767 1.64 65.73 -5.36
N SER A 768 1.20 64.50 -5.66
CA SER A 768 0.01 64.25 -6.48
C SER A 768 -1.28 64.69 -5.78
N SER A 769 -2.14 65.40 -6.50
CA SER A 769 -3.49 65.76 -6.02
C SER A 769 -4.40 64.55 -5.78
N PHE A 770 -4.08 63.39 -6.38
CA PHE A 770 -4.86 62.15 -6.26
C PHE A 770 -4.42 61.27 -5.09
N VAL A 771 -3.35 61.63 -4.38
CA VAL A 771 -2.69 60.76 -3.39
C VAL A 771 -3.66 60.20 -2.35
N ASN A 772 -4.57 61.02 -1.82
CA ASN A 772 -5.52 60.60 -0.78
C ASN A 772 -6.50 59.55 -1.29
N ASN A 773 -7.04 59.73 -2.51
CA ASN A 773 -8.00 58.79 -3.10
C ASN A 773 -7.33 57.48 -3.49
N CYS A 774 -6.16 57.55 -4.15
CA CYS A 774 -5.39 56.37 -4.52
C CYS A 774 -4.94 55.60 -3.27
N TYR A 775 -4.43 56.30 -2.26
CA TYR A 775 -3.97 55.67 -1.03
C TYR A 775 -5.11 54.94 -0.32
N GLN A 776 -6.29 55.55 -0.15
CA GLN A 776 -7.45 54.88 0.45
C GLN A 776 -7.92 53.66 -0.35
N LYS A 777 -7.99 53.74 -1.68
CA LYS A 777 -8.41 52.64 -2.56
C LYS A 777 -7.49 51.43 -2.44
N TYR A 778 -6.18 51.63 -2.65
CA TYR A 778 -5.21 50.53 -2.66
C TYR A 778 -4.87 50.02 -1.26
N ASN A 779 -5.03 50.86 -0.22
CA ASN A 779 -5.06 50.44 1.17
C ASN A 779 -6.16 49.39 1.42
N PHE A 780 -7.40 49.68 1.01
CA PHE A 780 -8.51 48.74 1.19
C PHE A 780 -8.24 47.41 0.46
N LEU A 781 -7.65 47.46 -0.73
CA LEU A 781 -7.28 46.26 -1.48
C LEU A 781 -6.24 45.40 -0.75
N LEU A 782 -5.29 46.01 -0.02
CA LEU A 782 -4.32 45.26 0.80
C LEU A 782 -4.96 44.50 1.97
N GLN A 783 -6.15 44.90 2.40
CA GLN A 783 -6.87 44.26 3.49
C GLN A 783 -7.86 43.18 3.01
N GLN A 784 -7.98 42.96 1.69
CA GLN A 784 -8.92 41.99 1.14
C GLN A 784 -8.49 40.53 1.37
N PRO A 785 -9.46 39.59 1.42
CA PRO A 785 -9.19 38.16 1.59
C PRO A 785 -8.21 37.57 0.57
N SER A 786 -8.09 38.15 -0.63
CA SER A 786 -7.14 37.72 -1.68
C SER A 786 -5.68 37.76 -1.21
N LEU A 787 -5.33 38.59 -0.23
CA LEU A 787 -3.98 38.72 0.30
C LEU A 787 -3.80 38.08 1.68
N HIS A 788 -4.86 37.47 2.22
CA HIS A 788 -4.79 36.88 3.54
C HIS A 788 -4.07 35.55 3.50
N VAL A 789 -3.09 35.38 4.39
CA VAL A 789 -2.38 34.09 4.58
C VAL A 789 -3.32 32.95 5.00
N ALA A 790 -4.53 33.26 5.50
CA ALA A 790 -5.57 32.28 5.79
C ALA A 790 -6.02 31.48 4.54
N ARG A 791 -5.78 31.97 3.31
CA ARG A 791 -6.02 31.23 2.08
C ARG A 791 -5.27 29.90 2.02
N LEU A 792 -4.12 29.80 2.69
CA LEU A 792 -3.32 28.59 2.78
C LEU A 792 -4.06 27.43 3.48
N ASN A 793 -5.16 27.70 4.19
CA ASN A 793 -6.04 26.66 4.74
C ASN A 793 -6.63 25.76 3.66
N THR A 794 -6.87 26.29 2.45
CA THR A 794 -7.42 25.53 1.33
C THR A 794 -6.48 24.42 0.85
N CYS A 795 -5.18 24.51 1.16
CA CYS A 795 -4.20 23.47 0.84
C CYS A 795 -4.23 22.29 1.83
N LEU A 796 -4.81 22.44 3.02
CA LEU A 796 -4.93 21.37 4.02
C LEU A 796 -6.23 20.57 3.89
N LEU A 797 -7.33 21.26 3.54
CA LEU A 797 -8.68 20.67 3.52
C LEU A 797 -8.83 19.42 2.64
N PRO A 798 -8.31 19.38 1.39
CA PRO A 798 -8.42 18.20 0.54
C PRO A 798 -7.69 16.97 1.09
N GLU A 799 -6.64 17.20 1.88
CA GLU A 799 -5.79 16.13 2.41
C GLU A 799 -6.31 15.52 3.71
N ALA A 800 -7.35 16.10 4.34
CA ALA A 800 -7.97 15.51 5.51
C ALA A 800 -8.56 14.11 5.22
N ASP A 801 -9.20 13.94 4.06
CA ASP A 801 -9.77 12.67 3.62
C ASP A 801 -8.72 11.64 3.18
N SER A 802 -7.52 12.09 2.81
CA SER A 802 -6.40 11.22 2.42
C SER A 802 -6.04 10.24 3.54
N PHE A 803 -6.08 10.67 4.81
CA PHE A 803 -5.74 9.82 5.96
C PHE A 803 -6.76 8.72 6.21
N THR A 804 -8.04 9.00 6.03
CA THR A 804 -9.11 8.00 6.14
C THR A 804 -8.98 6.93 5.05
N LYS A 805 -8.61 7.33 3.82
CA LYS A 805 -8.40 6.39 2.71
C LYS A 805 -7.15 5.51 2.94
N LEU A 806 -6.06 6.09 3.46
CA LEU A 806 -4.87 5.35 3.87
C LEU A 806 -5.17 4.33 4.96
N GLN A 807 -6.01 4.69 5.93
CA GLN A 807 -6.45 3.77 6.98
C GLN A 807 -7.20 2.57 6.41
N LYS A 808 -8.18 2.80 5.52
CA LYS A 808 -8.91 1.70 4.86
C LYS A 808 -7.98 0.75 4.08
N LEU A 809 -6.99 1.29 3.38
CA LEU A 809 -6.00 0.49 2.66
C LEU A 809 -5.20 -0.39 3.63
N LEU A 810 -4.71 0.17 4.74
CA LEU A 810 -4.00 -0.60 5.75
C LEU A 810 -4.88 -1.70 6.35
N ASP A 811 -6.12 -1.37 6.74
CA ASP A 811 -7.06 -2.33 7.32
C ASP A 811 -7.28 -3.52 6.36
N CYS A 812 -7.43 -3.27 5.06
CA CYS A 812 -7.55 -4.33 4.06
C CYS A 812 -6.28 -5.18 3.94
N LEU A 813 -5.10 -4.57 3.90
CA LEU A 813 -3.82 -5.30 3.79
C LEU A 813 -3.55 -6.18 5.01
N LEU A 814 -3.84 -5.67 6.22
CA LEU A 814 -3.64 -6.42 7.46
C LEU A 814 -4.73 -7.50 7.66
N ALA A 815 -5.98 -7.26 7.24
CA ALA A 815 -7.02 -8.28 7.24
C ALA A 815 -6.68 -9.43 6.29
N GLN A 816 -6.12 -9.12 5.11
CA GLN A 816 -5.62 -10.12 4.17
C GLN A 816 -4.53 -10.98 4.82
N PHE A 817 -3.55 -10.34 5.47
CA PHE A 817 -2.50 -11.04 6.22
C PHE A 817 -3.06 -11.99 7.30
N GLN A 818 -4.02 -11.53 8.10
CA GLN A 818 -4.67 -12.37 9.11
C GLN A 818 -5.40 -13.57 8.48
N SER A 819 -6.05 -13.36 7.34
CA SER A 819 -6.71 -14.42 6.57
C SER A 819 -5.71 -15.46 6.03
N ASP A 820 -4.54 -15.02 5.58
CA ASP A 820 -3.46 -15.89 5.10
C ASP A 820 -2.89 -16.76 6.24
N ALA A 821 -2.62 -16.16 7.40
CA ALA A 821 -2.21 -16.87 8.60
C ALA A 821 -3.26 -17.90 9.09
N SER A 822 -4.55 -17.55 8.98
CA SER A 822 -5.68 -18.45 9.32
C SER A 822 -5.83 -19.61 8.35
N ALA A 823 -5.62 -19.37 7.06
CA ALA A 823 -5.75 -20.39 6.04
C ALA A 823 -4.76 -21.54 6.26
N ILE A 824 -3.50 -21.25 6.61
CA ILE A 824 -2.47 -22.29 6.83
C ILE A 824 -2.81 -23.16 8.04
N THR A 825 -3.21 -22.54 9.16
CA THR A 825 -3.62 -23.27 10.36
C THR A 825 -4.84 -24.15 10.12
N ASN A 826 -5.88 -23.61 9.50
CA ASN A 826 -7.09 -24.35 9.18
C ASN A 826 -6.81 -25.50 8.19
N THR A 827 -5.99 -25.24 7.17
CA THR A 827 -5.62 -26.27 6.18
C THR A 827 -4.85 -27.40 6.86
N ARG A 828 -3.91 -27.08 7.75
CA ARG A 828 -3.19 -28.08 8.54
C ARG A 828 -4.12 -28.91 9.42
N LEU A 829 -5.02 -28.26 10.18
CA LEU A 829 -5.95 -28.93 11.10
C LEU A 829 -6.95 -29.83 10.36
N ASN A 830 -7.36 -29.44 9.15
CA ASN A 830 -8.38 -30.16 8.39
C ASN A 830 -7.80 -31.19 7.40
N THR A 831 -6.54 -31.06 6.98
CA THR A 831 -5.96 -31.88 5.91
C THR A 831 -5.13 -33.05 6.43
N CYS A 832 -4.32 -32.85 7.48
CA CYS A 832 -3.49 -33.93 8.01
C CYS A 832 -4.33 -34.91 8.86
N THR A 833 -4.42 -36.17 8.43
CA THR A 833 -5.14 -37.24 9.16
C THR A 833 -4.36 -37.77 10.36
N THR A 834 -3.04 -37.59 10.38
CA THR A 834 -2.17 -37.92 11.52
C THR A 834 -1.50 -36.64 12.01
N LEU A 835 -1.58 -36.40 13.32
CA LEU A 835 -1.04 -35.19 13.94
C LEU A 835 0.49 -35.22 14.12
N ASN A 836 1.07 -36.44 14.07
CA ASN A 836 2.49 -36.71 14.26
C ASN A 836 3.02 -37.59 13.12
N GLY A 837 3.19 -36.99 11.93
CA GLY A 837 3.66 -37.69 10.73
C GLY A 837 4.19 -36.73 9.67
N ALA A 838 4.60 -37.27 8.52
CA ALA A 838 5.22 -36.50 7.42
C ALA A 838 4.38 -35.28 6.97
N CYS A 839 3.05 -35.40 6.93
CA CYS A 839 2.15 -34.27 6.64
C CYS A 839 2.35 -33.12 7.61
N SER A 840 2.36 -33.40 8.93
CA SER A 840 2.55 -32.37 9.94
C SER A 840 3.95 -31.73 9.83
N LEU A 841 4.99 -32.52 9.58
CA LEU A 841 6.36 -32.00 9.38
C LEU A 841 6.41 -30.97 8.23
N THR A 842 5.78 -31.25 7.09
CA THR A 842 5.74 -30.33 5.94
C THR A 842 5.03 -29.00 6.26
N TYR A 843 3.90 -29.05 6.97
CA TYR A 843 3.22 -27.82 7.39
C TYR A 843 4.03 -27.01 8.40
N PHE A 844 4.76 -27.68 9.31
CA PHE A 844 5.63 -26.98 10.26
C PHE A 844 6.89 -26.41 9.60
N SER A 845 7.44 -27.03 8.55
CA SER A 845 8.54 -26.45 7.78
C SER A 845 8.12 -25.20 6.99
N ALA A 846 6.86 -25.14 6.53
CA ALA A 846 6.34 -24.00 5.77
C ALA A 846 6.26 -22.68 6.58
N TYR A 847 6.26 -22.74 7.92
CA TYR A 847 6.26 -21.53 8.76
C TYR A 847 7.52 -20.67 8.57
N ALA A 848 8.66 -21.26 8.17
CA ALA A 848 9.87 -20.50 7.85
C ALA A 848 9.66 -19.61 6.61
N ASP A 849 9.07 -20.17 5.55
CA ASP A 849 8.75 -19.41 4.34
C ASP A 849 7.66 -18.37 4.60
N LEU A 850 6.68 -18.69 5.44
CA LEU A 850 5.62 -17.76 5.83
C LEU A 850 6.16 -16.57 6.63
N ALA A 851 7.19 -16.76 7.45
CA ALA A 851 7.86 -15.68 8.16
C ALA A 851 8.52 -14.69 7.17
N LEU A 852 9.19 -15.20 6.13
CA LEU A 852 9.78 -14.35 5.08
C LEU A 852 8.70 -13.61 4.27
N GLN A 853 7.60 -14.28 3.94
CA GLN A 853 6.46 -13.66 3.25
C GLN A 853 5.81 -12.55 4.10
N THR A 854 5.68 -12.79 5.40
CA THR A 854 5.16 -11.82 6.36
C THR A 854 5.99 -10.54 6.36
N ASP A 855 7.31 -10.68 6.53
CA ASP A 855 8.23 -9.56 6.55
C ASP A 855 8.18 -8.76 5.24
N ALA A 856 8.16 -9.45 4.09
CA ALA A 856 8.03 -8.82 2.78
C ALA A 856 6.71 -8.05 2.63
N GLN A 857 5.59 -8.61 3.08
CA GLN A 857 4.27 -7.98 2.96
C GLN A 857 4.11 -6.76 3.88
N LEU A 858 4.63 -6.83 5.12
CA LEU A 858 4.63 -5.69 6.05
C LEU A 858 5.60 -4.60 5.59
N THR A 859 6.75 -4.97 5.02
CA THR A 859 7.69 -4.03 4.39
C THR A 859 7.07 -3.32 3.19
N LEU A 860 6.37 -4.05 2.32
CA LEU A 860 5.62 -3.45 1.20
C LEU A 860 4.58 -2.46 1.72
N THR A 861 3.82 -2.84 2.74
CA THR A 861 2.81 -1.99 3.38
C THR A 861 3.42 -0.69 3.91
N ASN A 862 4.56 -0.78 4.59
CA ASN A 862 5.31 0.39 5.05
C ASN A 862 5.75 1.31 3.90
N ASN A 863 6.25 0.73 2.80
CA ASN A 863 6.71 1.49 1.63
C ASN A 863 5.55 2.22 0.91
N VAL A 864 4.38 1.57 0.81
CA VAL A 864 3.18 2.19 0.24
C VAL A 864 2.77 3.41 1.08
N ILE A 865 2.68 3.25 2.40
CA ILE A 865 2.30 4.35 3.29
C ILE A 865 3.35 5.48 3.26
N ALA A 866 4.64 5.14 3.26
CA ALA A 866 5.71 6.12 3.18
C ALA A 866 5.67 6.93 1.87
N THR A 867 5.37 6.27 0.75
CA THR A 867 5.24 6.92 -0.56
C THR A 867 4.06 7.89 -0.56
N GLU A 868 2.93 7.47 0.02
CA GLU A 868 1.73 8.29 0.10
C GLU A 868 1.88 9.48 1.05
N ALA A 869 2.56 9.31 2.19
CA ALA A 869 2.86 10.41 3.10
C ALA A 869 3.73 11.50 2.42
N ARG A 870 4.73 11.08 1.63
CA ARG A 870 5.53 12.02 0.82
C ARG A 870 4.71 12.71 -0.25
N ALA A 871 3.81 11.98 -0.93
CA ALA A 871 2.92 12.56 -1.93
C ALA A 871 2.01 13.64 -1.33
N ILE A 872 1.43 13.39 -0.15
CA ILE A 872 0.64 14.38 0.60
C ILE A 872 1.50 15.62 0.90
N THR A 873 2.71 15.43 1.42
CA THR A 873 3.63 16.56 1.73
C THR A 873 3.90 17.40 0.47
N ASN A 874 4.20 16.75 -0.65
CA ASN A 874 4.52 17.44 -1.91
C ASN A 874 3.33 18.20 -2.48
N ARG A 875 2.11 17.64 -2.40
CA ARG A 875 0.89 18.33 -2.85
C ARG A 875 0.59 19.55 -1.99
N ILE A 876 0.66 19.41 -0.67
CA ILE A 876 0.53 20.54 0.26
C ILE A 876 1.57 21.61 -0.07
N ARG A 877 2.85 21.24 -0.18
CA ARG A 877 3.93 22.17 -0.51
C ARG A 877 3.67 22.92 -1.81
N THR A 878 3.29 22.21 -2.87
CA THR A 878 3.02 22.81 -4.18
C THR A 878 1.88 23.82 -4.09
N CYS A 879 0.78 23.46 -3.41
CA CYS A 879 -0.35 24.36 -3.20
C CYS A 879 0.02 25.60 -2.38
N VAL A 880 0.79 25.43 -1.30
CA VAL A 880 1.23 26.55 -0.43
C VAL A 880 2.16 27.48 -1.22
N VAL A 881 3.14 26.94 -1.95
CA VAL A 881 4.05 27.73 -2.79
C VAL A 881 3.29 28.52 -3.84
N ALA A 882 2.35 27.89 -4.56
CA ALA A 882 1.54 28.56 -5.57
C ALA A 882 0.65 29.67 -4.97
N THR A 883 0.03 29.41 -3.81
CA THR A 883 -0.81 30.41 -3.13
C THR A 883 0.01 31.59 -2.62
N VAL A 884 1.23 31.35 -2.11
CA VAL A 884 2.12 32.43 -1.69
C VAL A 884 2.63 33.25 -2.87
N ALA A 885 2.94 32.61 -4.01
CA ALA A 885 3.27 33.31 -5.23
C ALA A 885 2.12 34.23 -5.67
N ASP A 886 0.89 33.73 -5.67
CA ASP A 886 -0.31 34.53 -6.01
C ASP A 886 -0.52 35.71 -5.03
N ILE A 887 -0.34 35.51 -3.72
CA ILE A 887 -0.40 36.62 -2.74
C ILE A 887 0.68 37.67 -3.05
N ASN A 888 1.90 37.24 -3.35
CA ASN A 888 3.02 38.12 -3.66
C ASN A 888 2.79 38.93 -4.94
N ASP A 889 2.26 38.28 -5.98
CA ASP A 889 1.94 38.90 -7.27
C ASP A 889 0.81 39.91 -7.11
N ASN A 890 -0.27 39.56 -6.42
CA ASN A 890 -1.38 40.49 -6.14
C ASN A 890 -0.91 41.70 -5.32
N ALA A 891 -0.05 41.49 -4.31
CA ALA A 891 0.53 42.59 -3.53
C ALA A 891 1.40 43.51 -4.40
N GLN A 892 2.23 42.93 -5.27
CA GLN A 892 3.07 43.70 -6.18
C GLN A 892 2.23 44.46 -7.22
N GLN A 893 1.17 43.84 -7.75
CA GLN A 893 0.27 44.46 -8.70
C GLN A 893 -0.47 45.66 -8.07
N ILE A 894 -0.87 45.55 -6.81
CA ILE A 894 -1.44 46.68 -6.06
C ILE A 894 -0.44 47.84 -5.96
N LEU A 895 0.83 47.57 -5.67
CA LEU A 895 1.86 48.62 -5.63
C LEU A 895 2.04 49.28 -7.00
N THR A 896 2.11 48.50 -8.07
CA THR A 896 2.22 49.00 -9.45
C THR A 896 1.02 49.86 -9.82
N ASN A 897 -0.20 49.38 -9.52
CA ASN A 897 -1.44 50.09 -9.82
C ASN A 897 -1.58 51.36 -8.99
N PHE A 898 -1.11 51.37 -7.74
CA PHE A 898 -1.05 52.57 -6.92
C PHE A 898 -0.14 53.63 -7.53
N ASN A 899 1.07 53.24 -7.96
CA ASN A 899 1.99 54.16 -8.63
C ASN A 899 1.39 54.73 -9.93
N GLY A 900 0.66 53.91 -10.70
CA GLY A 900 -0.10 54.37 -11.87
C GLY A 900 -1.20 55.37 -11.49
N CYS A 901 -2.00 55.07 -10.46
CA CYS A 901 -3.06 55.93 -9.98
C CYS A 901 -2.56 57.30 -9.51
N LEU A 902 -1.36 57.37 -8.90
CA LEU A 902 -0.77 58.65 -8.53
C LEU A 902 -0.54 59.59 -9.73
N VAL A 903 -0.38 59.03 -10.94
CA VAL A 903 -0.19 59.79 -12.18
C VAL A 903 -1.54 60.09 -12.87
N THR A 904 -2.43 59.10 -12.94
CA THR A 904 -3.66 59.18 -13.77
C THR A 904 -4.93 59.53 -12.99
N GLY A 905 -4.91 59.36 -11.67
CA GLY A 905 -6.09 59.45 -10.80
C GLY A 905 -7.04 58.26 -10.90
N GLN A 906 -6.69 57.19 -11.64
CA GLN A 906 -7.55 56.01 -11.89
C GLN A 906 -6.98 54.71 -11.30
#